data_AF-A0A6J7UV54-F1
#
_entry.id   AF-A0A6J7UV54-F1
#
_cell.length_a   1.000
_cell.length_b   1.000
_cell.length_c   1.000
_cell.angle_alpha   90.00
_cell.angle_beta   90.00
_cell.angle_gamma   90.00
#
_symmetry.space_group_name_H-M   'P 1'
#
loop_
_entity.id
_entity.type
_entity.pdbx_description
1 polymer ?
#
loop_
_entity_poly.entity_id
_entity_poly.type
_entity_poly.pdbx_seq_one_letter_code
_entity_poly.pdbx_strand_id
1 'polypeptide(L)'
;MNSRLRTFIAVSLALPALLASTAVIGVTSSVGAADAVVEDEQWPSPMAATPGLHGIILEDSVQASGGDNSVSVLSATSVSSGELLCTSLVNGPCANADDYSYQAILAPCSATITIDCIEGVSSISPTQVSVPGTYKEMLPKKGDNEFDGSVEKGVPMGRTPSLWTLSGAPHAFGSDYVVIVGVKGQLSMGKARSFKASIVPVSMFQSDCDPRFDGYCNDIYRQQYDANGKGKIFFSGVAADYGKYRCVVWAENAKCALGRAFPVGFSYELKVRLASEPVGWLHGRMQNPNIDFATIDGKTTVTVTAAPVRVPTAAGIGMWPDLPADIQKWFIDNCPAACGTRAGQSSDPLQSNAFSGPRVYSEATFSELKLWTNYIKDKAAALTSQWRVRTLSNSEMLSAGPCIKDATGVTGIVTTNSLLYSEGPPTFNTETKTLNYKVASPHYEKDGKTEFKGTYNLTVRDDIAECLYGFSKTLAAPSTVYAEETEYTEPDVEQYVNAVEATYDEAATEADFSEEEPLVEEVTLEEAEADESTLTLDESDDEVVVARVAADVVTELQKTAAANTTIDLSDGWFKFAATNFTFSAPTLKVALGVNPAKTLTCIAGASLKKVTAVSPKCPTGYAKAVTKYCIKGKTVDVVVAASPRCLKKFSAATAIECGRGASAKRVIAVKPKCPKGYGLVTSVVCIKNTSVRLVTMVRPQCASGFAKAVTLTCTKGKRTTKVTAIKPACPKGFTRKK
;
A
#
# COMPACT_ATOMS: atom_id res chain seq x y z
N MET A 1 -7.15 85.01 -0.59
CA MET A 1 -6.54 86.12 -1.36
C MET A 1 -6.03 85.55 -2.68
N ASN A 2 -6.62 86.01 -3.79
CA ASN A 2 -6.12 86.11 -5.18
C ASN A 2 -5.40 84.88 -5.80
N SER A 3 -5.62 84.47 -7.04
CA SER A 3 -6.44 84.94 -8.17
C SER A 3 -6.24 83.95 -9.32
N ARG A 4 -7.35 83.59 -9.99
CA ARG A 4 -7.58 83.42 -11.45
C ARG A 4 -6.39 83.12 -12.39
N LEU A 5 -6.59 82.17 -13.33
CA LEU A 5 -6.91 82.36 -14.78
C LEU A 5 -6.61 81.04 -15.56
N ARG A 6 -7.63 80.26 -15.99
CA ARG A 6 -8.13 80.08 -17.37
C ARG A 6 -7.08 80.15 -18.51
N THR A 7 -6.97 79.10 -19.35
CA THR A 7 -7.52 79.00 -20.74
C THR A 7 -6.86 77.88 -21.58
N PHE A 8 -7.72 77.06 -22.20
CA PHE A 8 -7.66 76.24 -23.44
C PHE A 8 -6.36 76.10 -24.28
N ILE A 9 -6.11 74.87 -24.79
CA ILE A 9 -6.19 74.45 -26.22
C ILE A 9 -5.90 72.94 -26.32
N ALA A 10 -6.69 72.23 -27.12
CA ALA A 10 -6.50 70.83 -27.53
C ALA A 10 -5.86 70.77 -28.93
N VAL A 11 -4.81 69.97 -29.13
CA VAL A 11 -4.43 69.37 -30.43
C VAL A 11 -3.70 68.04 -30.18
N SER A 12 -4.04 67.08 -31.04
CA SER A 12 -3.77 65.65 -31.10
C SER A 12 -2.33 65.25 -31.49
N LEU A 13 -2.06 63.94 -31.30
CA LEU A 13 -1.16 63.02 -32.02
C LEU A 13 0.15 62.57 -31.35
N ALA A 14 0.35 61.26 -31.51
CA ALA A 14 1.58 60.45 -31.48
C ALA A 14 2.05 59.87 -30.14
N LEU A 15 1.75 58.56 -29.96
CA LEU A 15 2.61 57.62 -29.23
C LEU A 15 3.87 57.38 -30.08
N PRO A 16 5.08 57.25 -29.49
CA PRO A 16 5.49 55.92 -29.04
C PRO A 16 6.41 55.86 -27.80
N ALA A 17 6.29 54.74 -27.09
CA ALA A 17 7.36 53.93 -26.48
C ALA A 17 8.32 54.50 -25.40
N LEU A 18 8.24 53.78 -24.27
CA LEU A 18 9.31 53.34 -23.34
C LEU A 18 9.77 54.23 -22.16
N LEU A 19 9.59 53.62 -20.98
CA LEU A 19 10.43 53.63 -19.77
C LEU A 19 10.49 54.93 -18.94
N ALA A 20 9.72 54.94 -17.84
CA ALA A 20 10.24 55.43 -16.56
C ALA A 20 9.45 54.84 -15.39
N SER A 21 10.22 54.26 -14.48
CA SER A 21 9.97 53.88 -13.10
C SER A 21 9.00 54.80 -12.34
N THR A 22 8.00 54.22 -11.66
CA THR A 22 7.44 54.80 -10.44
C THR A 22 7.10 53.70 -9.45
N ALA A 23 7.81 53.72 -8.33
CA ALA A 23 7.43 53.06 -7.09
C ALA A 23 6.05 53.55 -6.65
N VAL A 24 5.15 52.62 -6.34
CA VAL A 24 3.92 52.89 -5.59
C VAL A 24 4.00 52.11 -4.29
N ILE A 25 4.31 52.83 -3.22
CA ILE A 25 4.15 52.37 -1.84
C ILE A 25 2.70 52.62 -1.46
N GLY A 26 2.00 51.53 -1.11
CA GLY A 26 0.92 51.45 -0.12
C GLY A 26 -0.38 52.20 -0.41
N VAL A 27 -1.48 51.46 -0.59
CA VAL A 27 -2.45 51.16 0.49
C VAL A 27 -3.20 49.88 0.10
N THR A 28 -2.93 48.76 0.77
CA THR A 28 -3.74 47.54 0.63
C THR A 28 -4.97 47.66 1.52
N SER A 29 -6.07 48.14 0.95
CA SER A 29 -7.41 47.92 1.51
C SER A 29 -7.85 46.51 1.14
N SER A 30 -8.08 45.69 2.17
CA SER A 30 -8.70 44.37 2.15
C SER A 30 -9.90 44.29 1.21
N VAL A 31 -9.76 43.56 0.09
CA VAL A 31 -10.87 43.09 -0.73
C VAL A 31 -10.55 41.67 -1.18
N GLY A 32 -11.32 40.71 -0.66
CA GLY A 32 -11.59 39.39 -1.24
C GLY A 32 -10.39 38.51 -1.54
N ALA A 33 -9.96 37.70 -0.57
CA ALA A 33 -9.36 36.41 -0.88
C ALA A 33 -10.46 35.58 -1.58
N ALA A 34 -10.46 35.58 -2.91
CA ALA A 34 -11.03 34.46 -3.65
C ALA A 34 -10.25 33.22 -3.19
N ASP A 35 -10.97 32.20 -2.71
CA ASP A 35 -10.43 30.92 -2.26
C ASP A 35 -9.43 30.37 -3.28
N ALA A 36 -8.14 30.64 -3.06
CA ALA A 36 -7.09 29.86 -3.68
C ALA A 36 -7.26 28.45 -3.11
N VAL A 37 -7.60 27.47 -3.95
CA VAL A 37 -7.71 26.07 -3.55
C VAL A 37 -6.42 25.69 -2.85
N VAL A 38 -6.46 25.54 -1.53
CA VAL A 38 -5.33 25.12 -0.72
C VAL A 38 -5.07 23.65 -1.09
N GLU A 39 -3.86 23.33 -1.54
CA GLU A 39 -3.43 21.94 -1.75
C GLU A 39 -3.66 21.14 -0.47
N ASP A 40 -4.06 19.87 -0.58
CA ASP A 40 -4.34 19.04 0.59
C ASP A 40 -3.12 18.92 1.51
N GLU A 41 -1.91 18.99 0.96
CA GLU A 41 -0.62 19.01 1.67
C GLU A 41 -0.39 20.26 2.53
N GLN A 42 -1.13 21.34 2.26
CA GLN A 42 -1.14 22.59 3.03
C GLN A 42 -2.41 22.75 3.87
N TRP A 43 -3.22 21.69 4.02
CA TRP A 43 -4.36 21.71 4.93
C TRP A 43 -3.91 22.07 6.37
N PRO A 44 -4.37 23.21 6.93
CA PRO A 44 -3.94 23.65 8.25
C PRO A 44 -4.57 22.78 9.34
N SER A 45 -3.85 22.58 10.44
CA SER A 45 -4.41 21.88 11.60
C SER A 45 -5.61 22.66 12.18
N PRO A 46 -6.78 22.03 12.36
CA PRO A 46 -7.96 22.70 12.92
C PRO A 46 -7.90 22.90 14.45
N MET A 47 -6.79 22.54 15.13
CA MET A 47 -6.65 22.73 16.58
C MET A 47 -6.42 24.20 16.93
N ALA A 48 -7.47 24.90 17.36
CA ALA A 48 -7.36 26.26 17.87
C ALA A 48 -7.41 26.32 19.40
N ALA A 49 -6.77 27.34 19.99
CA ALA A 49 -6.80 27.65 21.43
C ALA A 49 -8.12 28.33 21.87
N THR A 50 -9.26 27.81 21.40
CA THR A 50 -10.59 28.36 21.67
C THR A 50 -11.26 27.59 22.80
N PRO A 51 -11.59 28.21 23.95
CA PRO A 51 -12.33 27.54 25.03
C PRO A 51 -13.63 26.92 24.52
N GLY A 52 -13.95 25.72 24.98
CA GLY A 52 -15.13 24.96 24.54
C GLY A 52 -14.91 24.19 23.23
N LEU A 53 -13.85 24.45 22.45
CA LEU A 53 -13.63 23.74 21.19
C LEU A 53 -13.06 22.34 21.45
N HIS A 54 -13.72 21.30 20.95
CA HIS A 54 -13.28 19.92 21.10
C HIS A 54 -13.25 19.24 19.74
N GLY A 55 -12.36 18.26 19.58
CA GLY A 55 -12.24 17.60 18.29
C GLY A 55 -11.34 16.38 18.23
N ILE A 56 -11.35 15.75 17.07
CA ILE A 56 -10.43 14.68 16.70
C ILE A 56 -9.62 15.10 15.48
N ILE A 57 -8.36 14.71 15.45
CA ILE A 57 -7.54 14.75 14.24
C ILE A 57 -6.81 13.42 14.12
N LEU A 58 -7.17 12.67 13.09
CA LEU A 58 -6.50 11.44 12.68
C LEU A 58 -5.76 11.75 11.39
N GLU A 59 -4.45 11.90 11.52
CA GLU A 59 -3.56 12.22 10.41
C GLU A 59 -2.31 11.34 10.52
N ASP A 60 -1.89 10.79 9.39
CA ASP A 60 -0.64 10.06 9.28
C ASP A 60 0.14 10.61 8.09
N SER A 61 0.85 11.72 8.32
CA SER A 61 1.68 12.42 7.34
C SER A 61 3.07 12.69 7.92
N VAL A 62 4.04 13.08 7.08
CA VAL A 62 5.37 13.49 7.56
C VAL A 62 5.25 14.72 8.49
N GLN A 63 4.33 15.62 8.16
CA GLN A 63 4.04 16.85 8.88
C GLN A 63 3.32 16.60 10.22
N ALA A 64 2.51 15.54 10.33
CA ALA A 64 1.86 15.13 11.58
C ALA A 64 2.74 14.24 12.45
N SER A 65 3.74 13.57 11.87
CA SER A 65 4.65 12.69 12.59
C SER A 65 5.62 13.44 13.54
N GLY A 66 5.51 14.77 13.63
CA GLY A 66 6.39 15.61 14.44
C GLY A 66 7.68 15.97 13.73
N GLY A 67 8.17 17.19 13.98
CA GLY A 67 9.44 17.69 13.44
C GLY A 67 10.67 16.90 13.90
N ASP A 68 10.53 16.13 14.99
CA ASP A 68 11.56 15.27 15.56
C ASP A 68 12.08 14.24 14.55
N ASN A 69 11.25 13.87 13.56
CA ASN A 69 11.65 12.97 12.49
C ASN A 69 12.65 13.56 11.50
N SER A 70 12.86 14.87 11.52
CA SER A 70 13.83 15.58 10.69
C SER A 70 15.12 15.93 11.42
N VAL A 71 15.22 15.64 12.73
CA VAL A 71 16.35 16.05 13.56
C VAL A 71 17.23 14.85 13.92
N SER A 72 18.55 14.99 13.78
CA SER A 72 19.50 14.01 14.30
C SER A 72 19.62 14.15 15.82
N VAL A 73 19.82 13.05 16.54
CA VAL A 73 20.13 13.09 17.97
C VAL A 73 20.99 11.89 18.36
N LEU A 74 22.02 12.14 19.15
CA LEU A 74 22.82 11.12 19.82
C LEU A 74 22.78 11.43 21.32
N SER A 75 22.50 10.40 22.13
CA SER A 75 22.40 10.57 23.56
C SER A 75 22.94 9.39 24.34
N ALA A 76 23.67 9.67 25.41
CA ALA A 76 24.07 8.69 26.40
C ALA A 76 22.99 8.57 27.47
N THR A 77 22.77 7.36 27.97
CA THR A 77 21.90 7.12 29.13
C THR A 77 22.75 6.61 30.28
N SER A 78 22.63 7.25 31.44
CA SER A 78 23.33 6.86 32.66
C SER A 78 22.41 6.89 33.87
N VAL A 79 22.55 5.90 34.75
CA VAL A 79 21.76 5.82 36.00
C VAL A 79 22.01 7.04 36.91
N SER A 80 23.25 7.54 36.94
CA SER A 80 23.65 8.67 37.79
C SER A 80 23.26 10.01 37.18
N SER A 81 23.45 10.17 35.87
CA SER A 81 23.38 11.47 35.19
C SER A 81 22.13 11.67 34.33
N GLY A 82 21.28 10.64 34.18
CA GLY A 82 20.12 10.67 33.30
C GLY A 82 20.52 10.58 31.82
N GLU A 83 19.75 11.23 30.96
CA GLU A 83 19.98 11.32 29.52
C GLU A 83 20.80 12.57 29.18
N LEU A 84 21.91 12.39 28.47
CA LEU A 84 22.82 13.47 28.09
C LEU A 84 23.01 13.51 26.57
N LEU A 85 22.86 14.69 25.96
CA LEU A 85 23.14 14.91 24.55
C LEU A 85 24.63 14.74 24.25
N CYS A 86 24.92 14.17 23.09
CA CYS A 86 26.26 13.95 22.61
C CYS A 86 26.45 14.56 21.22
N THR A 87 27.61 15.15 21.00
CA THR A 87 28.04 15.64 19.70
C THR A 87 28.99 14.66 19.00
N SER A 88 29.52 13.66 19.71
CA SER A 88 30.34 12.60 19.14
C SER A 88 30.40 11.36 20.04
N LEU A 89 30.92 10.25 19.52
CA LEU A 89 31.21 9.03 20.29
C LEU A 89 32.60 8.99 20.96
N VAL A 90 33.41 10.03 20.74
CA VAL A 90 34.79 10.11 21.25
C VAL A 90 34.97 11.20 22.29
N ASN A 91 34.09 12.20 22.30
CA ASN A 91 34.10 13.30 23.26
C ASN A 91 32.78 13.39 24.03
N GLY A 92 32.83 13.97 25.23
CA GLY A 92 31.64 14.26 26.02
C GLY A 92 30.98 13.00 26.61
N PRO A 93 29.66 13.05 26.89
CA PRO A 93 28.97 12.00 27.64
C PRO A 93 29.02 10.62 27.00
N CYS A 94 29.09 10.53 25.67
CA CYS A 94 29.08 9.26 24.94
C CYS A 94 30.46 8.59 24.82
N ALA A 95 31.55 9.22 25.24
CA ALA A 95 32.89 8.64 25.13
C ALA A 95 33.04 7.35 25.98
N ASN A 96 32.45 7.37 27.18
CA ASN A 96 32.51 6.29 28.18
C ASN A 96 31.12 5.86 28.66
N ALA A 97 30.08 6.08 27.85
CA ALA A 97 28.72 5.70 28.24
C ALA A 97 28.54 4.18 28.21
N ASP A 98 27.87 3.65 29.24
CA ASP A 98 27.47 2.23 29.30
C ASP A 98 26.47 1.88 28.18
N ASP A 99 25.63 2.84 27.79
CA ASP A 99 24.71 2.73 26.67
C ASP A 99 24.47 4.11 26.03
N TYR A 100 24.20 4.11 24.74
CA TYR A 100 23.79 5.30 24.00
C TYR A 100 22.80 4.93 22.90
N SER A 101 21.91 5.86 22.58
CA SER A 101 20.96 5.76 21.48
C SER A 101 21.22 6.85 20.46
N TYR A 102 20.91 6.56 19.20
CA TYR A 102 21.04 7.51 18.11
C TYR A 102 19.85 7.45 17.16
N GLN A 103 19.51 8.61 16.63
CA GLN A 103 18.76 8.81 15.39
C GLN A 103 19.65 9.67 14.49
N ALA A 104 20.19 9.09 13.44
CA ALA A 104 21.00 9.81 12.46
C ALA A 104 20.15 10.07 11.21
N ILE A 105 19.98 11.34 10.84
CA ILE A 105 19.52 11.72 9.49
C ILE A 105 20.75 11.74 8.59
N LEU A 106 20.67 10.99 7.49
CA LEU A 106 21.81 10.72 6.62
C LEU A 106 21.98 11.82 5.57
N ALA A 107 23.23 12.21 5.35
CA ALA A 107 23.60 13.08 4.25
C ALA A 107 23.79 12.28 2.93
N PRO A 108 23.82 12.97 1.78
CA PRO A 108 24.27 12.36 0.53
C PRO A 108 25.69 11.82 0.63
N CYS A 109 25.99 10.77 -0.13
CA CYS A 109 27.33 10.20 -0.18
C CYS A 109 28.34 11.23 -0.73
N SER A 110 29.53 11.25 -0.16
CA SER A 110 30.62 12.16 -0.53
C SER A 110 31.97 11.46 -0.41
N ALA A 111 33.06 12.19 -0.68
CA ALA A 111 34.42 11.67 -0.49
C ALA A 111 34.72 11.29 0.97
N THR A 112 34.02 11.90 1.94
CA THR A 112 34.21 11.64 3.38
C THR A 112 33.09 10.81 4.01
N ILE A 113 31.90 10.82 3.42
CA ILE A 113 30.75 10.02 3.86
C ILE A 113 30.45 8.97 2.80
N THR A 114 31.10 7.81 2.93
CA THR A 114 31.03 6.75 1.91
C THR A 114 30.09 5.59 2.27
N ILE A 115 29.52 5.60 3.48
CA ILE A 115 28.64 4.57 4.05
C ILE A 115 27.63 5.25 4.99
N ASP A 116 26.46 4.65 5.16
CA ASP A 116 25.30 5.27 5.82
C ASP A 116 24.99 6.64 5.20
N CYS A 117 24.75 6.64 3.90
CA CYS A 117 24.53 7.84 3.09
C CYS A 117 23.56 7.60 1.94
N ILE A 118 22.98 8.69 1.43
CA ILE A 118 22.07 8.66 0.27
C ILE A 118 22.91 8.65 -1.01
N GLU A 119 22.81 7.59 -1.81
CA GLU A 119 23.51 7.51 -3.09
C GLU A 119 22.83 8.36 -4.16
N GLY A 120 21.50 8.40 -4.15
CA GLY A 120 20.75 9.24 -5.07
C GLY A 120 19.24 9.06 -4.95
N VAL A 121 18.54 10.03 -5.54
CA VAL A 121 17.09 10.01 -5.74
C VAL A 121 16.81 10.26 -7.22
N SER A 122 15.84 9.56 -7.81
CA SER A 122 15.45 9.74 -9.21
C SER A 122 13.93 9.79 -9.34
N SER A 123 13.44 10.56 -10.29
CA SER A 123 12.04 10.54 -10.72
C SER A 123 11.87 9.64 -11.94
N ILE A 124 10.79 8.88 -12.00
CA ILE A 124 10.44 7.99 -13.11
C ILE A 124 9.09 8.44 -13.65
N SER A 125 9.08 8.86 -14.91
CA SER A 125 7.88 9.32 -15.62
C SER A 125 6.91 8.17 -15.94
N PRO A 126 5.64 8.47 -16.28
CA PRO A 126 4.68 7.46 -16.77
C PRO A 126 5.22 6.63 -17.95
N THR A 127 6.03 7.24 -18.82
CA THR A 127 6.70 6.59 -19.97
C THR A 127 7.94 5.77 -19.58
N GLN A 128 8.14 5.50 -18.28
CA GLN A 128 9.24 4.72 -17.71
C GLN A 128 10.64 5.32 -17.95
N VAL A 129 10.72 6.64 -18.20
CA VAL A 129 11.99 7.35 -18.30
C VAL A 129 12.40 7.82 -16.91
N SER A 130 13.59 7.37 -16.47
CA SER A 130 14.21 7.77 -15.19
C SER A 130 15.11 8.99 -15.38
N VAL A 131 14.98 9.98 -14.50
CA VAL A 131 15.79 11.19 -14.46
C VAL A 131 16.36 11.35 -13.05
N PRO A 132 17.70 11.41 -12.88
CA PRO A 132 18.32 11.58 -11.58
C PRO A 132 18.09 12.99 -11.03
N GLY A 133 17.83 13.08 -9.73
CA GLY A 133 17.77 14.33 -8.98
C GLY A 133 19.16 14.91 -8.73
N THR A 134 19.24 16.22 -8.59
CA THR A 134 20.46 16.96 -8.26
C THR A 134 20.40 17.45 -6.82
N TYR A 135 21.37 17.06 -5.98
CA TYR A 135 21.48 17.57 -4.62
C TYR A 135 21.75 19.09 -4.64
N LYS A 136 21.04 19.83 -3.78
CA LYS A 136 21.20 21.29 -3.62
C LYS A 136 22.00 21.62 -2.37
N GLU A 137 21.42 21.32 -1.21
CA GLU A 137 22.00 21.66 0.09
C GLU A 137 21.37 20.81 1.20
N MET A 138 21.98 20.86 2.37
CA MET A 138 21.39 20.36 3.61
C MET A 138 20.35 21.36 4.11
N LEU A 139 19.29 20.88 4.77
CA LEU A 139 18.18 21.72 5.26
C LEU A 139 17.78 21.32 6.69
N PRO A 140 18.04 22.17 7.72
CA PRO A 140 18.88 23.38 7.67
C PRO A 140 20.31 23.04 7.21
N LYS A 141 21.07 24.05 6.77
CA LYS A 141 22.49 23.88 6.40
C LYS A 141 23.31 23.34 7.56
N LYS A 142 22.95 23.72 8.79
CA LYS A 142 23.49 23.17 10.02
C LYS A 142 22.40 22.99 11.07
N GLY A 143 22.22 21.75 11.53
CA GLY A 143 21.33 21.42 12.65
C GLY A 143 22.02 21.59 14.01
N ASP A 144 21.25 21.96 15.03
CA ASP A 144 21.76 22.11 16.40
C ASP A 144 22.19 20.79 17.05
N ASN A 145 21.61 19.67 16.58
CA ASN A 145 21.85 18.33 17.14
C ASN A 145 22.62 17.40 16.20
N GLU A 146 23.35 17.95 15.23
CA GLU A 146 24.30 17.16 14.44
C GLU A 146 25.37 16.52 15.35
N PHE A 147 25.80 15.31 14.97
CA PHE A 147 26.83 14.59 15.72
C PHE A 147 27.72 13.76 14.81
N ASP A 148 28.96 13.56 15.26
CA ASP A 148 29.90 12.67 14.59
C ASP A 148 29.80 11.24 15.13
N GLY A 149 29.40 10.34 14.25
CA GLY A 149 29.32 8.91 14.52
C GLY A 149 30.67 8.20 14.45
N SER A 150 30.62 6.88 14.31
CA SER A 150 31.80 6.03 14.12
C SER A 150 31.44 4.81 13.28
N VAL A 151 32.10 4.67 12.13
CA VAL A 151 31.95 3.50 11.25
C VAL A 151 32.36 2.21 11.98
N GLU A 152 33.41 2.27 12.81
CA GLU A 152 33.88 1.13 13.61
C GLU A 152 32.82 0.67 14.62
N LYS A 153 32.15 1.62 15.30
CA LYS A 153 31.07 1.33 16.24
C LYS A 153 29.72 1.10 15.54
N GLY A 154 29.64 1.19 14.22
CA GLY A 154 28.40 1.02 13.44
C GLY A 154 27.37 2.15 13.65
N VAL A 155 27.83 3.35 14.01
CA VAL A 155 26.97 4.52 14.26
C VAL A 155 27.17 5.53 13.12
N PRO A 156 26.11 5.88 12.37
CA PRO A 156 26.21 6.85 11.29
C PRO A 156 26.54 8.26 11.76
N MET A 157 26.97 9.11 10.83
CA MET A 157 27.03 10.55 11.04
C MET A 157 25.61 11.13 11.08
N GLY A 158 25.27 11.87 12.14
CA GLY A 158 23.98 12.57 12.24
C GLY A 158 24.05 13.95 11.61
N ARG A 159 23.30 14.18 10.53
CA ARG A 159 23.20 15.46 9.82
C ARG A 159 21.75 15.94 9.76
N THR A 160 21.40 16.82 8.84
CA THR A 160 20.03 17.29 8.61
C THR A 160 19.43 16.64 7.35
N PRO A 161 18.15 16.84 7.05
CA PRO A 161 17.55 16.49 5.76
C PRO A 161 18.28 17.09 4.57
N SER A 162 18.12 16.50 3.40
CA SER A 162 18.73 17.00 2.16
C SER A 162 17.67 17.55 1.20
N LEU A 163 17.97 18.70 0.59
CA LEU A 163 17.15 19.30 -0.46
C LEU A 163 17.69 18.91 -1.83
N TRP A 164 16.82 18.46 -2.71
CA TRP A 164 17.14 18.00 -4.07
C TRP A 164 16.25 18.70 -5.09
N THR A 165 16.77 18.87 -6.31
CA THR A 165 15.96 19.26 -7.47
C THR A 165 15.71 18.04 -8.35
N LEU A 166 14.44 17.70 -8.56
CA LEU A 166 14.01 16.62 -9.46
C LEU A 166 13.35 17.24 -10.69
N SER A 167 14.15 17.65 -11.67
CA SER A 167 13.67 18.28 -12.90
C SER A 167 12.80 17.37 -13.78
N GLY A 168 12.93 16.06 -13.61
CA GLY A 168 12.10 15.08 -14.31
C GLY A 168 10.66 15.02 -13.79
N ALA A 169 10.39 15.52 -12.58
CA ALA A 169 9.06 15.55 -11.97
C ALA A 169 8.80 16.92 -11.32
N PRO A 170 8.60 17.99 -12.09
CA PRO A 170 8.20 19.28 -11.51
C PRO A 170 6.78 19.18 -10.90
N HIS A 171 6.60 19.81 -9.75
CA HIS A 171 5.29 20.03 -9.12
C HIS A 171 4.83 21.48 -9.35
N ALA A 172 3.59 21.81 -8.96
CA ALA A 172 2.98 23.12 -9.26
C ALA A 172 3.75 24.35 -8.75
N PHE A 173 4.68 24.16 -7.81
CA PHE A 173 5.43 25.21 -7.13
C PHE A 173 6.94 25.13 -7.33
N GLY A 174 7.41 24.30 -8.27
CA GLY A 174 8.83 24.14 -8.57
C GLY A 174 9.22 22.70 -8.84
N SER A 175 10.43 22.34 -8.42
CA SER A 175 10.97 20.98 -8.62
C SER A 175 11.82 20.56 -7.43
N ASP A 176 11.57 21.16 -6.26
CA ASP A 176 12.37 20.96 -5.07
C ASP A 176 11.72 19.92 -4.17
N TYR A 177 12.53 19.01 -3.66
CA TYR A 177 12.11 17.88 -2.85
C TYR A 177 13.01 17.76 -1.65
N VAL A 178 12.41 17.63 -0.47
CA VAL A 178 13.12 17.23 0.73
C VAL A 178 13.19 15.72 0.78
N VAL A 179 14.39 15.19 1.01
CA VAL A 179 14.65 13.77 1.21
C VAL A 179 15.16 13.58 2.64
N ILE A 180 14.37 12.83 3.43
CA ILE A 180 14.67 12.51 4.82
C ILE A 180 14.96 11.01 4.88
N VAL A 181 16.22 10.64 5.11
CA VAL A 181 16.61 9.25 5.36
C VAL A 181 17.20 9.16 6.74
N GLY A 182 16.69 8.26 7.57
CA GLY A 182 17.09 8.13 8.95
C GLY A 182 17.39 6.69 9.35
N VAL A 183 18.40 6.53 10.20
CA VAL A 183 18.72 5.27 10.87
C VAL A 183 18.67 5.50 12.37
N LYS A 184 17.98 4.64 13.12
CA LYS A 184 18.05 4.66 14.59
C LYS A 184 18.60 3.35 15.14
N GLY A 185 19.36 3.44 16.21
CA GLY A 185 19.91 2.30 16.92
C GLY A 185 20.31 2.64 18.35
N GLN A 186 20.75 1.63 19.07
CA GLN A 186 21.18 1.71 20.46
C GLN A 186 22.33 0.73 20.69
N LEU A 187 23.33 1.12 21.49
CA LEU A 187 24.52 0.29 21.72
C LEU A 187 24.15 -1.10 22.27
N SER A 188 23.23 -1.15 23.24
CA SER A 188 22.74 -2.41 23.83
C SER A 188 22.02 -3.33 22.83
N MET A 189 21.56 -2.81 21.68
CA MET A 189 20.97 -3.60 20.60
C MET A 189 22.00 -4.11 19.58
N GLY A 190 23.29 -3.79 19.76
CA GLY A 190 24.36 -4.22 18.87
C GLY A 190 24.20 -3.64 17.45
N LYS A 191 24.19 -4.51 16.43
CA LYS A 191 24.06 -4.11 15.01
C LYS A 191 22.61 -3.92 14.55
N ALA A 192 21.63 -4.24 15.40
CA ALA A 192 20.23 -4.07 15.06
C ALA A 192 19.89 -2.59 14.94
N ARG A 193 19.31 -2.21 13.81
CA ARG A 193 18.98 -0.82 13.51
C ARG A 193 17.70 -0.70 12.69
N SER A 194 17.00 0.38 12.95
CA SER A 194 15.79 0.80 12.23
C SER A 194 16.16 1.67 11.03
N PHE A 195 15.28 1.71 10.04
CA PHE A 195 15.43 2.52 8.85
C PHE A 195 14.14 3.29 8.58
N LYS A 196 14.25 4.54 8.13
CA LYS A 196 13.15 5.32 7.59
C LYS A 196 13.60 6.13 6.38
N ALA A 197 12.69 6.34 5.45
CA ALA A 197 12.89 7.20 4.31
C ALA A 197 11.59 7.93 3.94
N SER A 198 11.71 9.18 3.49
CA SER A 198 10.62 9.98 2.96
C SER A 198 11.14 10.88 1.85
N ILE A 199 10.35 10.99 0.79
CA ILE A 199 10.53 11.97 -0.29
C ILE A 199 9.31 12.88 -0.18
N VAL A 200 9.51 14.19 -0.18
CA VAL A 200 8.40 15.16 -0.05
C VAL A 200 8.64 16.31 -1.02
N PRO A 201 7.74 16.58 -1.99
CA PRO A 201 7.81 17.78 -2.81
C PRO A 201 7.62 19.01 -1.93
N VAL A 202 8.41 20.06 -2.14
CA VAL A 202 8.38 21.25 -1.29
C VAL A 202 8.52 22.55 -2.07
N SER A 203 8.09 23.64 -1.44
CA SER A 203 8.50 24.99 -1.82
C SER A 203 9.01 25.74 -0.60
N MET A 204 10.07 26.54 -0.76
CA MET A 204 10.59 27.35 0.34
C MET A 204 9.68 28.55 0.62
N PHE A 205 9.34 28.73 1.89
CA PHE A 205 8.53 29.81 2.40
C PHE A 205 9.27 30.52 3.54
N GLN A 206 9.20 31.85 3.56
CA GLN A 206 9.68 32.64 4.66
C GLN A 206 8.54 32.79 5.67
N SER A 207 8.68 32.21 6.86
CA SER A 207 7.68 32.37 7.91
C SER A 207 7.92 33.61 8.76
N ASP A 208 6.88 33.96 9.51
CA ASP A 208 6.89 35.00 10.55
C ASP A 208 7.36 34.47 11.91
N CYS A 209 7.94 33.26 11.98
CA CYS A 209 8.39 32.70 13.26
C CYS A 209 9.39 33.65 13.93
N ASP A 210 9.06 34.06 15.15
CA ASP A 210 9.90 34.91 15.99
C ASP A 210 10.21 34.17 17.29
N PRO A 211 11.48 33.83 17.56
CA PRO A 211 11.82 33.06 18.76
C PRO A 211 11.43 33.77 20.07
N ARG A 212 11.18 35.08 20.05
CA ARG A 212 10.68 35.83 21.22
C ARG A 212 9.25 35.47 21.59
N PHE A 213 8.43 35.06 20.62
CA PHE A 213 7.00 34.80 20.79
C PHE A 213 6.65 33.33 20.54
N ASP A 214 7.32 32.69 19.58
CA ASP A 214 7.09 31.32 19.14
C ASP A 214 8.09 30.32 19.76
N GLY A 215 9.04 30.80 20.57
CA GLY A 215 10.05 29.99 21.24
C GLY A 215 11.21 29.62 20.32
N TYR A 216 11.08 28.51 19.59
CA TYR A 216 12.11 28.03 18.66
C TYR A 216 11.61 28.14 17.23
N CYS A 217 12.51 28.54 16.33
CA CYS A 217 12.23 28.61 14.89
C CYS A 217 13.01 27.58 14.06
N ASN A 218 13.59 26.60 14.74
CA ASN A 218 14.10 25.35 14.18
C ASN A 218 13.68 24.20 15.10
N ASP A 219 13.50 23.02 14.51
CA ASP A 219 13.26 21.79 15.26
C ASP A 219 14.55 21.32 15.91
N ILE A 220 14.54 21.15 17.24
CA ILE A 220 15.72 20.74 18.01
C ILE A 220 15.38 19.73 19.11
N TYR A 221 16.39 19.00 19.57
CA TYR A 221 16.41 18.35 20.86
C TYR A 221 17.19 19.19 21.86
N ARG A 222 16.58 19.47 23.01
CA ARG A 222 17.23 20.17 24.12
C ARG A 222 17.40 19.24 25.31
N GLN A 223 18.36 19.57 26.15
CA GLN A 223 18.58 18.89 27.41
C GLN A 223 18.14 19.80 28.56
N GLN A 224 17.37 19.24 29.49
CA GLN A 224 17.03 19.87 30.75
C GLN A 224 17.49 18.99 31.91
N TYR A 225 17.62 19.58 33.09
CA TYR A 225 18.02 18.85 34.30
C TYR A 225 16.89 18.90 35.33
N ASP A 226 16.65 17.78 35.99
CA ASP A 226 15.73 17.71 37.12
C ASP A 226 16.36 18.33 38.40
N ALA A 227 15.58 18.39 39.49
CA ALA A 227 16.04 18.93 40.76
C ALA A 227 17.24 18.16 41.37
N ASN A 228 17.48 16.93 40.93
CA ASN A 228 18.61 16.09 41.35
C ASN A 228 19.80 16.19 40.39
N GLY A 229 19.75 17.07 39.39
CA GLY A 229 20.80 17.22 38.38
C GLY A 229 20.84 16.13 37.33
N LYS A 230 19.80 15.29 37.19
CA LYS A 230 19.71 14.29 36.13
C LYS A 230 19.18 14.91 34.85
N GLY A 231 19.91 14.69 33.75
CA GLY A 231 19.55 15.14 32.42
C GLY A 231 18.32 14.40 31.88
N LYS A 232 17.52 15.10 31.10
CA LYS A 232 16.43 14.56 30.29
C LYS A 232 16.37 15.30 28.97
N ILE A 233 16.17 14.55 27.89
CA ILE A 233 16.15 15.10 26.54
C ILE A 233 14.70 15.31 26.11
N PHE A 234 14.44 16.47 25.50
CA PHE A 234 13.12 16.85 25.02
C PHE A 234 13.21 17.38 23.60
N PHE A 235 12.33 16.89 22.73
CA PHE A 235 12.09 17.56 21.46
C PHE A 235 11.43 18.92 21.71
N SER A 236 11.85 19.93 20.94
CA SER A 236 11.29 21.27 20.95
C SER A 236 11.12 21.69 19.49
N GLY A 237 9.90 21.51 18.99
CA GLY A 237 9.54 21.85 17.62
C GLY A 237 9.01 23.27 17.48
N VAL A 238 9.01 23.77 16.26
CA VAL A 238 8.48 25.09 15.92
C VAL A 238 6.95 25.08 15.95
N ALA A 239 6.36 26.09 16.58
CA ALA A 239 4.90 26.21 16.72
C ALA A 239 4.25 27.21 15.74
N ALA A 240 5.06 27.89 14.92
CA ALA A 240 4.60 29.00 14.08
C ALA A 240 3.67 28.58 12.93
N ASP A 241 3.65 27.31 12.53
CA ASP A 241 2.83 26.78 11.43
C ASP A 241 1.39 26.44 11.86
N TYR A 242 1.12 26.30 13.16
CA TYR A 242 -0.18 25.86 13.65
C TYR A 242 -1.34 26.75 13.20
N GLY A 243 -2.32 26.12 12.54
CA GLY A 243 -3.50 26.78 12.00
C GLY A 243 -3.23 27.69 10.79
N LYS A 244 -1.99 27.72 10.26
CA LYS A 244 -1.58 28.65 9.19
C LYS A 244 -1.09 27.94 7.93
N TYR A 245 -0.09 27.09 8.05
CA TYR A 245 0.55 26.38 6.93
C TYR A 245 1.14 25.05 7.45
N ARG A 246 1.71 24.22 6.58
CA ARG A 246 2.28 22.92 6.98
C ARG A 246 3.74 22.81 6.58
N CYS A 247 4.61 22.87 7.60
CA CYS A 247 6.05 22.73 7.40
C CYS A 247 6.48 21.26 7.43
N VAL A 248 7.33 20.86 6.47
CA VAL A 248 7.96 19.55 6.46
C VAL A 248 9.30 19.59 7.21
N VAL A 249 10.09 20.65 6.97
CA VAL A 249 11.38 20.90 7.60
C VAL A 249 11.54 22.40 7.81
N TRP A 250 11.97 22.79 9.00
CA TRP A 250 12.36 24.15 9.34
C TRP A 250 13.84 24.39 9.04
N ALA A 251 14.13 25.59 8.56
CA ALA A 251 15.46 25.99 8.16
C ALA A 251 15.81 27.38 8.72
N GLU A 252 17.08 27.75 8.60
CA GLU A 252 17.61 28.95 9.23
C GLU A 252 16.85 30.22 8.82
N ASN A 253 16.77 31.15 9.78
CA ASN A 253 16.03 32.40 9.66
C ASN A 253 14.53 32.17 9.43
N ALA A 254 13.92 31.24 10.17
CA ALA A 254 12.47 31.00 10.12
C ALA A 254 11.99 30.58 8.72
N LYS A 255 12.83 29.91 7.94
CA LYS A 255 12.43 29.36 6.65
C LYS A 255 11.73 28.04 6.86
N CYS A 256 10.74 27.78 6.03
CA CYS A 256 9.95 26.58 6.10
C CYS A 256 9.86 25.93 4.71
N ALA A 257 10.16 24.64 4.63
CA ALA A 257 9.87 23.84 3.45
C ALA A 257 8.39 23.40 3.51
N LEU A 258 7.52 24.11 2.78
CA LEU A 258 6.10 23.78 2.70
C LEU A 258 5.90 22.52 1.86
N GLY A 259 5.18 21.53 2.40
CA GLY A 259 4.83 20.32 1.65
C GLY A 259 3.90 20.62 0.47
N ARG A 260 4.15 19.97 -0.66
CA ARG A 260 3.42 20.14 -1.93
C ARG A 260 2.95 18.80 -2.48
N ALA A 261 1.94 18.83 -3.33
CA ALA A 261 1.44 17.62 -3.97
C ALA A 261 2.48 17.01 -4.90
N PHE A 262 2.55 15.68 -4.90
CA PHE A 262 3.30 14.94 -5.91
C PHE A 262 2.65 15.12 -7.29
N PRO A 263 3.45 15.31 -8.37
CA PRO A 263 2.92 15.27 -9.73
C PRO A 263 2.37 13.87 -10.04
N VAL A 264 1.20 13.83 -10.67
CA VAL A 264 0.45 12.60 -10.97
C VAL A 264 1.22 11.69 -11.94
N GLY A 265 1.18 10.37 -11.69
CA GLY A 265 1.73 9.35 -12.59
C GLY A 265 3.25 9.13 -12.48
N PHE A 266 3.93 9.87 -11.60
CA PHE A 266 5.37 9.68 -11.36
C PHE A 266 5.63 8.65 -10.26
N SER A 267 6.70 7.88 -10.46
CA SER A 267 7.31 7.04 -9.43
C SER A 267 8.67 7.61 -9.03
N TYR A 268 9.18 7.20 -7.88
CA TYR A 268 10.45 7.68 -7.33
C TYR A 268 11.32 6.51 -6.93
N GLU A 269 12.60 6.59 -7.26
CA GLU A 269 13.65 5.67 -6.81
C GLU A 269 14.53 6.37 -5.79
N LEU A 270 14.74 5.74 -4.64
CA LEU A 270 15.73 6.13 -3.63
C LEU A 270 16.77 5.02 -3.47
N LYS A 271 18.04 5.39 -3.54
CA LYS A 271 19.18 4.49 -3.28
C LYS A 271 19.95 4.96 -2.05
N VAL A 272 20.13 4.08 -1.07
CA VAL A 272 20.81 4.35 0.19
C VAL A 272 21.87 3.29 0.44
N ARG A 273 23.09 3.70 0.77
CA ARG A 273 24.15 2.79 1.17
C ARG A 273 24.24 2.74 2.68
N LEU A 274 24.17 1.54 3.23
CA LEU A 274 24.00 1.25 4.64
C LEU A 274 25.12 0.32 5.14
N ALA A 275 25.71 0.61 6.30
CA ALA A 275 26.74 -0.24 6.92
C ALA A 275 26.25 -1.64 7.30
N SER A 276 24.95 -1.82 7.47
CA SER A 276 24.28 -3.12 7.64
C SER A 276 22.81 -3.04 7.26
N GLU A 277 22.21 -4.20 6.97
CA GLU A 277 20.79 -4.30 6.69
C GLU A 277 19.95 -3.89 7.91
N PRO A 278 18.88 -3.10 7.73
CA PRO A 278 17.90 -2.85 8.78
C PRO A 278 17.22 -4.16 9.22
N VAL A 279 16.64 -4.16 10.43
CA VAL A 279 15.95 -5.35 10.96
C VAL A 279 14.45 -5.12 11.12
N GLY A 280 13.67 -6.17 10.93
CA GLY A 280 12.24 -6.22 11.24
C GLY A 280 11.32 -6.10 10.04
N TRP A 281 10.11 -5.60 10.29
CA TRP A 281 9.08 -5.42 9.26
C TRP A 281 8.98 -3.96 8.84
N LEU A 282 8.73 -3.70 7.56
CA LEU A 282 8.55 -2.36 7.03
C LEU A 282 7.06 -2.00 6.89
N HIS A 283 6.74 -0.75 7.15
CA HIS A 283 5.46 -0.13 6.82
C HIS A 283 5.70 1.11 5.95
N GLY A 284 4.83 1.38 4.98
CA GLY A 284 4.99 2.55 4.12
C GLY A 284 3.70 3.09 3.49
N ARG A 285 3.82 4.32 2.99
CA ARG A 285 2.81 5.01 2.18
C ARG A 285 3.36 5.10 0.77
N MET A 286 3.15 4.04 -0.01
CA MET A 286 3.64 3.89 -1.38
C MET A 286 2.75 2.91 -2.14
N GLN A 287 2.69 3.05 -3.46
CA GLN A 287 1.98 2.16 -4.36
C GLN A 287 2.97 1.33 -5.17
N ASN A 288 2.68 0.03 -5.30
CA ASN A 288 3.50 -0.95 -6.03
C ASN A 288 4.99 -0.87 -5.66
N PRO A 289 5.35 -0.92 -4.36
CA PRO A 289 6.73 -0.77 -3.95
C PRO A 289 7.58 -1.95 -4.44
N ASN A 290 8.71 -1.64 -5.06
CA ASN A 290 9.81 -2.58 -5.30
C ASN A 290 10.96 -2.19 -4.38
N ILE A 291 11.29 -3.05 -3.42
CA ILE A 291 12.37 -2.82 -2.46
C ILE A 291 13.39 -3.93 -2.56
N ASP A 292 14.64 -3.54 -2.74
CA ASP A 292 15.78 -4.44 -2.81
C ASP A 292 16.81 -4.13 -1.72
N PHE A 293 17.37 -5.19 -1.12
CA PHE A 293 18.40 -5.14 -0.11
C PHE A 293 19.61 -5.94 -0.59
N ALA A 294 20.47 -5.30 -1.37
CA ALA A 294 21.67 -5.94 -1.91
C ALA A 294 22.84 -5.81 -0.92
N THR A 295 23.24 -6.91 -0.28
CA THR A 295 24.35 -6.94 0.68
C THR A 295 25.62 -7.52 0.06
N ILE A 296 26.70 -6.73 0.03
CA ILE A 296 28.04 -7.12 -0.46
C ILE A 296 29.07 -6.72 0.60
N ASP A 297 29.95 -7.66 0.99
CA ASP A 297 30.97 -7.45 2.03
C ASP A 297 30.43 -6.85 3.34
N GLY A 298 29.21 -7.26 3.72
CA GLY A 298 28.52 -6.77 4.93
C GLY A 298 27.91 -5.37 4.83
N LYS A 299 28.05 -4.68 3.68
CA LYS A 299 27.40 -3.39 3.41
C LYS A 299 26.16 -3.62 2.55
N THR A 300 25.08 -2.95 2.89
CA THR A 300 23.78 -3.11 2.23
C THR A 300 23.46 -1.90 1.39
N THR A 301 23.08 -2.10 0.14
CA THR A 301 22.45 -1.07 -0.68
C THR A 301 20.95 -1.30 -0.66
N VAL A 302 20.21 -0.30 -0.17
CA VAL A 302 18.75 -0.29 -0.15
C VAL A 302 18.26 0.49 -1.34
N THR A 303 17.50 -0.16 -2.22
CA THR A 303 16.83 0.51 -3.35
C THR A 303 15.33 0.43 -3.15
N VAL A 304 14.65 1.57 -3.11
CA VAL A 304 13.19 1.66 -2.98
C VAL A 304 12.65 2.37 -4.21
N THR A 305 11.89 1.67 -5.05
CA THR A 305 11.16 2.26 -6.19
C THR A 305 9.66 2.13 -5.96
N ALA A 306 8.94 3.25 -5.93
CA ALA A 306 7.48 3.21 -5.79
C ALA A 306 6.81 4.51 -6.25
N ALA A 307 5.51 4.44 -6.54
CA ALA A 307 4.66 5.61 -6.72
C ALA A 307 4.15 6.14 -5.36
N PRO A 308 3.87 7.44 -5.23
CA PRO A 308 3.21 7.99 -4.05
C PRO A 308 1.75 7.54 -3.96
N VAL A 309 1.16 7.59 -2.77
CA VAL A 309 -0.27 7.31 -2.53
C VAL A 309 -0.97 8.51 -1.90
N ARG A 310 -2.27 8.67 -2.14
CA ARG A 310 -3.10 9.64 -1.43
C ARG A 310 -3.65 9.04 -0.14
N VAL A 311 -3.35 9.64 1.00
CA VAL A 311 -3.79 9.19 2.33
C VAL A 311 -4.81 10.18 2.89
N PRO A 312 -6.00 9.72 3.30
CA PRO A 312 -7.03 10.58 3.86
C PRO A 312 -6.66 11.00 5.28
N THR A 313 -7.05 12.21 5.64
CA THR A 313 -7.07 12.73 7.01
C THR A 313 -8.51 12.80 7.47
N ALA A 314 -8.80 12.33 8.68
CA ALA A 314 -10.11 12.53 9.29
C ALA A 314 -9.99 13.60 10.38
N ALA A 315 -10.78 14.67 10.29
CA ALA A 315 -10.81 15.71 11.30
C ALA A 315 -12.26 16.16 11.56
N GLY A 316 -12.59 16.31 12.83
CA GLY A 316 -13.89 16.83 13.27
C GLY A 316 -13.68 17.75 14.47
N ILE A 317 -14.21 18.97 14.40
CA ILE A 317 -14.18 19.94 15.49
C ILE A 317 -15.57 20.50 15.72
N GLY A 318 -15.90 20.77 16.98
CA GLY A 318 -17.16 21.40 17.36
C GLY A 318 -17.04 22.10 18.71
N MET A 319 -17.83 23.15 18.91
CA MET A 319 -17.98 23.72 20.25
C MET A 319 -18.72 22.71 21.13
N TRP A 320 -18.35 22.64 22.40
CA TRP A 320 -18.88 21.66 23.35
C TRP A 320 -20.41 21.51 23.30
N PRO A 321 -21.22 22.60 23.30
CA PRO A 321 -22.67 22.49 23.24
C PRO A 321 -23.21 21.89 21.94
N ASP A 322 -22.46 21.99 20.85
CA ASP A 322 -22.85 21.54 19.51
C ASP A 322 -22.40 20.10 19.22
N LEU A 323 -21.60 19.52 20.12
CA LEU A 323 -21.17 18.13 19.98
C LEU A 323 -22.26 17.15 20.41
N PRO A 324 -22.45 16.05 19.67
CA PRO A 324 -23.29 14.93 20.09
C PRO A 324 -22.96 14.41 21.50
N ALA A 325 -23.97 13.93 22.21
CA ALA A 325 -23.85 13.49 23.61
C ALA A 325 -22.88 12.30 23.81
N ASP A 326 -22.78 11.41 22.82
CA ASP A 326 -21.83 10.30 22.81
C ASP A 326 -20.38 10.78 22.65
N ILE A 327 -20.15 11.79 21.79
CA ILE A 327 -18.85 12.44 21.66
C ILE A 327 -18.48 13.18 22.95
N GLN A 328 -19.39 13.98 23.51
CA GLN A 328 -19.18 14.65 24.80
C GLN A 328 -18.81 13.65 25.90
N LYS A 329 -19.56 12.55 26.00
CA LYS A 329 -19.28 11.49 26.97
C LYS A 329 -17.87 10.91 26.78
N TRP A 330 -17.46 10.65 25.53
CA TRP A 330 -16.12 10.15 25.25
C TRP A 330 -15.03 11.11 25.76
N PHE A 331 -15.18 12.42 25.54
CA PHE A 331 -14.24 13.43 26.08
C PHE A 331 -14.17 13.42 27.60
N ILE A 332 -15.31 13.37 28.29
CA ILE A 332 -15.37 13.31 29.77
C ILE A 332 -14.61 12.08 30.28
N ASP A 333 -14.85 10.93 29.66
CA ASP A 333 -14.31 9.65 30.13
C ASP A 333 -12.80 9.48 29.83
N ASN A 334 -12.28 10.07 28.74
CA ASN A 334 -10.93 9.76 28.23
C ASN A 334 -9.94 10.93 28.30
N CYS A 335 -10.39 12.17 28.14
CA CYS A 335 -9.48 13.31 27.97
C CYS A 335 -8.71 13.79 29.19
N PRO A 336 -9.16 13.58 30.45
CA PRO A 336 -8.33 13.92 31.61
C PRO A 336 -6.94 13.26 31.60
N ALA A 337 -6.75 12.16 30.86
CA ALA A 337 -5.48 11.43 30.76
C ALA A 337 -4.85 11.39 29.36
N ALA A 338 -5.64 11.58 28.28
CA ALA A 338 -5.22 11.20 26.93
C ALA A 338 -5.30 12.30 25.86
N CYS A 339 -5.87 13.47 26.16
CA CYS A 339 -6.10 14.51 25.15
C CYS A 339 -5.13 15.68 25.28
N GLY A 340 -4.77 16.24 24.12
CA GLY A 340 -4.02 17.48 24.05
C GLY A 340 -4.94 18.69 24.27
N THR A 341 -4.39 19.74 24.86
CA THR A 341 -5.06 21.04 25.00
C THR A 341 -4.16 22.14 24.45
N ARG A 342 -4.76 23.20 23.92
CA ARG A 342 -4.05 24.44 23.51
C ARG A 342 -4.49 25.65 24.32
N ALA A 343 -5.55 25.51 25.10
CA ALA A 343 -5.95 26.43 26.14
C ALA A 343 -5.41 25.93 27.49
N GLY A 344 -5.66 26.67 28.57
CA GLY A 344 -5.39 26.15 29.91
C GLY A 344 -6.23 24.90 30.18
N GLN A 345 -5.68 23.93 30.92
CA GLN A 345 -6.47 22.78 31.38
C GLN A 345 -7.53 23.23 32.38
N SER A 346 -8.78 22.84 32.12
CA SER A 346 -9.91 22.98 33.04
C SER A 346 -10.71 21.69 33.08
N SER A 347 -11.31 21.38 34.24
CA SER A 347 -12.28 20.29 34.37
C SER A 347 -13.65 20.67 33.78
N ASP A 348 -13.91 21.97 33.56
CA ASP A 348 -15.08 22.45 32.84
C ASP A 348 -14.80 22.40 31.32
N PRO A 349 -15.51 21.56 30.56
CA PRO A 349 -15.31 21.44 29.12
C PRO A 349 -15.72 22.71 28.35
N LEU A 350 -16.44 23.67 28.95
CA LEU A 350 -16.69 24.97 28.31
C LEU A 350 -15.49 25.92 28.42
N GLN A 351 -14.60 25.69 29.39
CA GLN A 351 -13.44 26.54 29.68
C GLN A 351 -12.13 25.93 29.18
N SER A 352 -12.13 24.63 28.86
CA SER A 352 -11.01 23.92 28.24
C SER A 352 -11.24 23.72 26.74
N ASN A 353 -10.17 23.45 26.01
CA ASN A 353 -10.27 22.74 24.73
C ASN A 353 -9.59 21.38 24.86
N ALA A 354 -10.12 20.39 24.15
CA ALA A 354 -9.52 19.06 24.14
C ALA A 354 -9.55 18.46 22.73
N PHE A 355 -8.41 17.94 22.32
CA PHE A 355 -8.27 17.27 21.03
C PHE A 355 -7.75 15.86 21.24
N SER A 356 -8.49 14.90 20.66
CA SER A 356 -8.00 13.54 20.51
C SER A 356 -7.05 13.47 19.31
N GLY A 357 -5.85 12.96 19.55
CA GLY A 357 -4.83 12.72 18.52
C GLY A 357 -4.16 11.37 18.75
N PRO A 358 -4.90 10.25 18.68
CA PRO A 358 -4.37 8.95 18.99
C PRO A 358 -3.50 8.43 17.84
N ARG A 359 -2.72 7.39 18.11
CA ARG A 359 -1.88 6.73 17.11
C ARG A 359 -2.77 6.01 16.09
N VAL A 360 -2.65 6.35 14.82
CA VAL A 360 -3.48 5.79 13.71
C VAL A 360 -3.39 4.27 13.55
N TYR A 361 -2.43 3.63 14.20
CA TYR A 361 -2.25 2.19 14.18
C TYR A 361 -2.82 1.46 15.42
N SER A 362 -3.40 2.20 16.37
CA SER A 362 -3.92 1.61 17.61
C SER A 362 -5.37 1.14 17.47
N GLU A 363 -5.73 0.06 18.16
CA GLU A 363 -7.09 -0.49 18.10
C GLU A 363 -8.14 0.50 18.64
N ALA A 364 -7.80 1.31 19.65
CA ALA A 364 -8.69 2.33 20.21
C ALA A 364 -9.12 3.36 19.16
N THR A 365 -8.23 3.70 18.22
CA THR A 365 -8.49 4.70 17.18
C THR A 365 -9.54 4.25 16.17
N PHE A 366 -9.71 2.94 15.93
CA PHE A 366 -10.79 2.44 15.08
C PHE A 366 -12.16 2.75 15.67
N SER A 367 -12.30 2.60 17.00
CA SER A 367 -13.54 2.95 17.72
C SER A 367 -13.80 4.45 17.71
N GLU A 368 -12.77 5.28 17.83
CA GLU A 368 -12.89 6.74 17.75
C GLU A 368 -13.30 7.19 16.34
N LEU A 369 -12.68 6.68 15.27
CA LEU A 369 -13.10 7.02 13.91
C LEU A 369 -14.58 6.68 13.70
N LYS A 370 -15.02 5.51 14.19
CA LYS A 370 -16.43 5.09 14.13
C LYS A 370 -17.36 6.04 14.88
N LEU A 371 -16.98 6.47 16.09
CA LEU A 371 -17.72 7.46 16.88
C LEU A 371 -17.91 8.78 16.11
N TRP A 372 -16.85 9.23 15.43
CA TRP A 372 -16.86 10.49 14.69
C TRP A 372 -17.44 10.41 13.27
N THR A 373 -17.61 9.20 12.71
CA THR A 373 -17.97 8.99 11.30
C THR A 373 -19.22 9.77 10.89
N ASN A 374 -20.29 9.70 11.70
CA ASN A 374 -21.54 10.42 11.42
C ASN A 374 -21.36 11.95 11.51
N TYR A 375 -20.59 12.42 12.49
CA TYR A 375 -20.33 13.84 12.70
C TYR A 375 -19.53 14.45 11.54
N ILE A 376 -18.50 13.74 11.08
CA ILE A 376 -17.68 14.16 9.94
C ILE A 376 -18.32 13.82 8.59
N LYS A 377 -19.51 13.21 8.56
CA LYS A 377 -20.24 12.79 7.34
C LYS A 377 -19.45 11.81 6.47
N ASP A 378 -18.68 10.93 7.12
CA ASP A 378 -17.89 9.87 6.49
C ASP A 378 -17.00 10.34 5.33
N LYS A 379 -16.49 11.58 5.41
CA LYS A 379 -15.60 12.18 4.41
C LYS A 379 -14.25 12.56 4.98
N ALA A 380 -13.23 12.53 4.15
CA ALA A 380 -11.91 13.06 4.49
C ALA A 380 -11.93 14.58 4.66
N ALA A 381 -11.10 15.11 5.56
CA ALA A 381 -10.81 16.54 5.65
C ALA A 381 -9.80 16.98 4.58
N ALA A 382 -8.80 16.13 4.32
CA ALA A 382 -7.77 16.33 3.30
C ALA A 382 -7.28 14.98 2.79
N LEU A 383 -6.66 14.97 1.60
CA LEU A 383 -6.10 13.78 0.94
C LEU A 383 -4.67 14.05 0.48
N THR A 384 -3.74 13.93 1.42
CA THR A 384 -2.32 14.24 1.19
C THR A 384 -1.63 13.15 0.39
N SER A 385 -0.84 13.54 -0.60
CA SER A 385 0.04 12.62 -1.33
C SER A 385 1.32 12.33 -0.55
N GLN A 386 1.70 11.06 -0.45
CA GLN A 386 2.80 10.62 0.41
C GLN A 386 3.67 9.56 -0.26
N TRP A 387 4.98 9.66 -0.02
CA TRP A 387 5.97 8.64 -0.31
C TRP A 387 6.86 8.46 0.92
N ARG A 388 6.70 7.34 1.64
CA ARG A 388 7.57 7.02 2.78
C ARG A 388 7.57 5.55 3.13
N VAL A 389 8.63 5.11 3.78
CA VAL A 389 8.81 3.77 4.32
C VAL A 389 9.56 3.85 5.64
N ARG A 390 9.22 2.98 6.59
CA ARG A 390 9.96 2.83 7.84
C ARG A 390 9.92 1.40 8.33
N THR A 391 10.91 1.00 9.11
CA THR A 391 10.81 -0.18 9.96
C THR A 391 9.83 0.09 11.11
N LEU A 392 9.06 -0.92 11.47
CA LEU A 392 8.26 -0.93 12.67
C LEU A 392 9.18 -0.90 13.90
N SER A 393 8.74 -0.19 14.94
CA SER A 393 9.46 -0.11 16.21
C SER A 393 9.35 -1.44 16.99
N ASN A 394 10.23 -1.63 17.98
CA ASN A 394 10.19 -2.82 18.83
C ASN A 394 8.82 -3.03 19.50
N SER A 395 8.10 -1.96 19.86
CA SER A 395 6.77 -2.07 20.47
C SER A 395 5.72 -2.53 19.46
N GLU A 396 5.79 -2.05 18.21
CA GLU A 396 4.88 -2.46 17.14
C GLU A 396 5.12 -3.93 16.73
N MET A 397 6.34 -4.45 16.98
CA MET A 397 6.70 -5.84 16.67
C MET A 397 6.35 -6.84 17.79
N LEU A 398 5.78 -6.41 18.92
CA LEU A 398 5.53 -7.29 20.08
C LEU A 398 4.55 -8.43 19.79
N SER A 399 3.56 -8.20 18.93
CA SER A 399 2.55 -9.18 18.52
C SER A 399 3.03 -10.11 17.40
N ALA A 400 4.21 -9.87 16.82
CA ALA A 400 4.73 -10.66 15.72
C ALA A 400 5.08 -12.09 16.17
N GLY A 401 4.67 -13.08 15.37
CA GLY A 401 5.03 -14.47 15.59
C GLY A 401 6.53 -14.74 15.39
N PRO A 402 7.04 -15.89 15.86
CA PRO A 402 8.47 -16.22 15.86
C PRO A 402 9.09 -16.20 14.45
N CYS A 403 8.35 -16.63 13.43
CA CYS A 403 8.80 -16.56 12.03
C CYS A 403 9.24 -15.16 11.59
N ILE A 404 8.59 -14.11 12.11
CA ILE A 404 8.90 -12.72 11.75
C ILE A 404 9.87 -12.12 12.77
N LYS A 405 9.66 -12.39 14.07
CA LYS A 405 10.40 -11.75 15.16
C LYS A 405 11.84 -12.25 15.30
N ASP A 406 12.06 -13.54 15.05
CA ASP A 406 13.36 -14.18 15.29
C ASP A 406 14.25 -14.18 14.03
N ALA A 407 13.70 -13.76 12.90
CA ALA A 407 14.41 -13.68 11.64
C ALA A 407 15.34 -12.46 11.59
N THR A 408 16.42 -12.60 10.81
CA THR A 408 17.40 -11.52 10.58
C THR A 408 17.01 -10.67 9.37
N GLY A 409 17.47 -9.42 9.35
CA GLY A 409 17.22 -8.48 8.24
C GLY A 409 15.76 -8.07 8.13
N VAL A 410 15.37 -7.61 6.95
CA VAL A 410 13.99 -7.24 6.64
C VAL A 410 13.18 -8.49 6.29
N THR A 411 12.06 -8.69 6.97
CA THR A 411 11.22 -9.89 6.84
C THR A 411 10.00 -9.71 5.95
N GLY A 412 9.56 -8.46 5.79
CA GLY A 412 8.41 -8.11 4.96
C GLY A 412 8.16 -6.61 4.95
N ILE A 413 7.27 -6.20 4.05
CA ILE A 413 6.74 -4.85 3.95
C ILE A 413 5.22 -4.89 3.75
N VAL A 414 4.53 -4.00 4.45
CA VAL A 414 3.16 -3.60 4.12
C VAL A 414 3.16 -2.15 3.67
N THR A 415 2.45 -1.85 2.59
CA THR A 415 2.12 -0.47 2.23
C THR A 415 0.63 -0.34 2.00
N THR A 416 0.06 0.79 2.41
CA THR A 416 -1.35 1.08 2.19
C THR A 416 -1.58 2.59 2.16
N ASN A 417 -2.68 3.01 1.53
CA ASN A 417 -3.16 4.38 1.57
C ASN A 417 -4.25 4.63 2.63
N SER A 418 -4.58 3.63 3.46
CA SER A 418 -5.58 3.76 4.53
C SER A 418 -5.15 4.69 5.66
N LEU A 419 -6.01 5.58 6.15
CA LEU A 419 -5.75 6.38 7.36
C LEU A 419 -5.35 5.51 8.55
N LEU A 420 -6.21 4.56 8.95
CA LEU A 420 -5.97 3.63 10.06
C LEU A 420 -5.53 2.27 9.56
N TYR A 421 -4.73 1.58 10.38
CA TYR A 421 -4.22 0.25 10.08
C TYR A 421 -3.88 -0.54 11.35
N SER A 422 -3.73 -1.86 11.29
CA SER A 422 -3.31 -2.66 12.46
C SER A 422 -1.86 -2.36 12.87
N GLU A 423 -1.61 -2.30 14.17
CA GLU A 423 -0.25 -2.28 14.73
C GLU A 423 0.50 -3.58 14.38
N GLY A 424 1.73 -3.44 13.91
CA GLY A 424 2.60 -4.59 13.62
C GLY A 424 2.49 -5.16 12.20
N PRO A 425 3.21 -6.26 11.93
CA PRO A 425 3.04 -7.03 10.71
C PRO A 425 1.65 -7.69 10.66
N PRO A 426 1.16 -8.12 9.47
CA PRO A 426 -0.09 -8.88 9.38
C PRO A 426 -0.05 -10.12 10.27
N THR A 427 -1.14 -10.36 11.01
CA THR A 427 -1.21 -11.47 11.96
C THR A 427 -1.58 -12.75 11.25
N PHE A 428 -0.77 -13.79 11.41
CA PHE A 428 -1.06 -15.10 10.83
C PHE A 428 -2.08 -15.86 11.68
N ASN A 429 -3.24 -16.15 11.09
CA ASN A 429 -4.24 -17.02 11.68
C ASN A 429 -3.98 -18.47 11.24
N THR A 430 -3.62 -19.31 12.21
CA THR A 430 -3.20 -20.70 11.98
C THR A 430 -4.33 -21.62 11.54
N GLU A 431 -5.57 -21.32 11.92
CA GLU A 431 -6.79 -22.10 11.60
C GLU A 431 -7.21 -21.87 10.15
N THR A 432 -7.33 -20.61 9.75
CA THR A 432 -7.76 -20.21 8.40
C THR A 432 -6.61 -20.12 7.40
N LYS A 433 -5.36 -20.21 7.87
CA LYS A 433 -4.14 -20.02 7.07
C LYS A 433 -4.14 -18.68 6.33
N THR A 434 -4.51 -17.61 7.03
CA THR A 434 -4.58 -16.25 6.48
C THR A 434 -3.64 -15.30 7.22
N LEU A 435 -3.02 -14.37 6.50
CA LEU A 435 -2.43 -13.15 7.06
C LEU A 435 -3.52 -12.09 7.09
N ASN A 436 -3.83 -11.61 8.30
CA ASN A 436 -4.89 -10.65 8.55
C ASN A 436 -4.30 -9.26 8.80
N TYR A 437 -4.84 -8.25 8.12
CA TYR A 437 -4.46 -6.86 8.31
C TYR A 437 -5.69 -5.95 8.29
N LYS A 438 -5.94 -5.23 9.39
CA LYS A 438 -7.09 -4.34 9.52
C LYS A 438 -6.73 -2.97 8.97
N VAL A 439 -7.66 -2.36 8.25
CA VAL A 439 -7.52 -1.00 7.70
C VAL A 439 -8.86 -0.26 7.80
N ALA A 440 -8.84 1.05 8.03
CA ALA A 440 -10.04 1.89 8.02
C ALA A 440 -9.72 3.33 7.61
N SER A 441 -10.65 3.96 6.89
CA SER A 441 -10.59 5.36 6.47
C SER A 441 -12.03 5.88 6.33
N PRO A 442 -12.24 7.20 6.20
CA PRO A 442 -13.50 7.71 5.70
C PRO A 442 -13.84 7.11 4.33
N HIS A 443 -15.13 6.88 4.09
CA HIS A 443 -15.62 6.26 2.85
C HIS A 443 -15.49 7.21 1.64
N TYR A 444 -15.66 8.52 1.86
CA TYR A 444 -15.61 9.52 0.80
C TYR A 444 -14.36 10.40 0.85
N GLU A 445 -13.95 10.89 -0.32
CA GLU A 445 -13.00 11.97 -0.46
C GLU A 445 -13.54 13.29 0.12
N LYS A 446 -12.73 14.37 0.11
CA LYS A 446 -13.09 15.66 0.70
C LYS A 446 -14.37 16.31 0.17
N ASP A 447 -14.77 15.94 -1.05
CA ASP A 447 -15.99 16.39 -1.69
C ASP A 447 -17.27 15.76 -1.09
N GLY A 448 -17.13 14.69 -0.29
CA GLY A 448 -18.24 13.93 0.28
C GLY A 448 -19.06 13.16 -0.75
N LYS A 449 -18.50 12.92 -1.95
CA LYS A 449 -19.19 12.26 -3.08
C LYS A 449 -18.34 11.18 -3.72
N THR A 450 -17.05 11.44 -3.93
CA THR A 450 -16.14 10.48 -4.57
C THR A 450 -15.78 9.40 -3.56
N GLU A 451 -16.02 8.13 -3.89
CA GLU A 451 -15.61 7.02 -3.03
C GLU A 451 -14.08 6.92 -2.96
N PHE A 452 -13.56 6.84 -1.74
CA PHE A 452 -12.12 6.66 -1.52
C PHE A 452 -11.73 5.19 -1.78
N LYS A 453 -10.84 4.99 -2.75
CA LYS A 453 -10.38 3.66 -3.16
C LYS A 453 -9.05 3.29 -2.51
N GLY A 454 -8.99 2.05 -2.03
CA GLY A 454 -7.85 1.49 -1.34
C GLY A 454 -6.80 0.86 -2.22
N THR A 455 -5.56 0.98 -1.74
CA THR A 455 -4.42 0.19 -2.15
C THR A 455 -3.79 -0.47 -0.93
N TYR A 456 -3.40 -1.72 -1.10
CA TYR A 456 -2.66 -2.49 -0.13
C TYR A 456 -1.63 -3.34 -0.88
N ASN A 457 -0.36 -3.25 -0.50
CA ASN A 457 0.68 -4.14 -0.98
C ASN A 457 1.32 -4.84 0.20
N LEU A 458 1.46 -6.15 0.10
CA LEU A 458 2.16 -7.01 1.03
C LEU A 458 3.30 -7.68 0.30
N THR A 459 4.52 -7.53 0.80
CA THR A 459 5.66 -8.30 0.33
C THR A 459 6.30 -9.01 1.50
N VAL A 460 6.51 -10.33 1.40
CA VAL A 460 7.03 -11.18 2.47
C VAL A 460 8.19 -11.98 1.93
N ARG A 461 9.30 -12.07 2.68
CA ARG A 461 10.44 -12.87 2.25
C ARG A 461 10.07 -14.34 2.18
N ASP A 462 10.64 -15.08 1.24
CA ASP A 462 10.24 -16.45 0.91
C ASP A 462 10.44 -17.44 2.08
N ASP A 463 11.54 -17.35 2.82
CA ASP A 463 11.81 -18.11 4.04
C ASP A 463 10.79 -17.82 5.16
N ILE A 464 10.32 -16.57 5.28
CA ILE A 464 9.30 -16.17 6.24
C ILE A 464 7.93 -16.71 5.82
N ALA A 465 7.60 -16.60 4.54
CA ALA A 465 6.38 -17.20 4.00
C ALA A 465 6.42 -18.73 4.19
N GLU A 466 7.55 -19.38 3.95
CA GLU A 466 7.76 -20.80 4.21
C GLU A 466 7.60 -21.13 5.69
N CYS A 467 8.14 -20.33 6.61
CA CYS A 467 7.97 -20.53 8.05
C CYS A 467 6.51 -20.43 8.48
N LEU A 468 5.78 -19.43 7.97
CA LEU A 468 4.37 -19.18 8.32
C LEU A 468 3.43 -20.26 7.73
N TYR A 469 3.64 -20.61 6.46
CA TYR A 469 2.71 -21.45 5.70
C TYR A 469 3.16 -22.90 5.52
N GLY A 470 4.45 -23.20 5.65
CA GLY A 470 5.01 -24.55 5.61
C GLY A 470 4.96 -25.22 4.23
N PHE A 471 5.24 -24.51 3.14
CA PHE A 471 5.10 -25.04 1.78
C PHE A 471 5.98 -26.29 1.52
N SER A 472 7.15 -26.39 2.14
CA SER A 472 8.06 -27.53 2.09
C SER A 472 7.47 -28.81 2.70
N LYS A 473 6.62 -28.70 3.74
CA LYS A 473 5.90 -29.83 4.34
C LYS A 473 4.75 -30.31 3.47
N THR A 474 4.18 -29.45 2.62
CA THR A 474 3.17 -29.82 1.63
C THR A 474 3.74 -30.34 0.31
N LEU A 475 5.02 -30.08 0.02
CA LEU A 475 5.76 -30.61 -1.13
C LEU A 475 6.57 -31.88 -0.81
N ALA A 476 6.81 -32.16 0.47
CA ALA A 476 7.27 -33.47 0.91
C ALA A 476 6.18 -34.50 0.57
N ALA A 477 6.46 -35.39 -0.38
CA ALA A 477 5.65 -36.59 -0.53
C ALA A 477 5.49 -37.23 0.86
N PRO A 478 4.26 -37.58 1.30
CA PRO A 478 4.09 -38.24 2.58
C PRO A 478 4.94 -39.50 2.59
N SER A 479 5.92 -39.56 3.48
CA SER A 479 6.80 -40.71 3.69
C SER A 479 6.09 -41.89 4.35
N THR A 480 4.78 -41.78 4.60
CA THR A 480 3.92 -42.88 5.03
C THR A 480 2.58 -42.81 4.29
N VAL A 481 2.34 -43.84 3.49
CA VAL A 481 1.03 -44.15 2.90
C VAL A 481 0.14 -44.64 4.03
N TYR A 482 -0.86 -43.86 4.42
CA TYR A 482 -2.06 -44.41 5.05
C TYR A 482 -3.17 -44.42 4.01
N ALA A 483 -3.54 -45.61 3.56
CA ALA A 483 -4.76 -45.84 2.82
C ALA A 483 -5.89 -45.89 3.84
N GLU A 484 -6.75 -44.87 3.86
CA GLU A 484 -8.05 -45.00 4.49
C GLU A 484 -8.97 -45.69 3.48
N GLU A 485 -9.14 -47.00 3.65
CA GLU A 485 -10.26 -47.75 3.08
C GLU A 485 -11.51 -47.39 3.88
N THR A 486 -12.55 -46.93 3.20
CA THR A 486 -13.91 -46.96 3.75
C THR A 486 -14.80 -47.74 2.79
N GLU A 487 -15.16 -48.91 3.28
CA GLU A 487 -16.21 -49.81 2.79
C GLU A 487 -17.58 -49.14 3.01
N TYR A 488 -18.49 -49.24 2.04
CA TYR A 488 -19.86 -48.72 2.17
C TYR A 488 -20.86 -49.87 2.02
N THR A 489 -21.67 -50.07 3.06
CA THR A 489 -22.88 -50.89 3.09
C THR A 489 -24.11 -49.97 2.95
N GLU A 490 -24.96 -50.24 1.95
CA GLU A 490 -26.40 -49.83 1.94
C GLU A 490 -27.18 -50.80 2.85
N PRO A 491 -28.36 -50.47 3.46
CA PRO A 491 -29.54 -49.75 2.92
C PRO A 491 -30.15 -48.74 3.96
N ASP A 492 -31.27 -48.02 3.85
CA ASP A 492 -32.59 -48.22 3.23
C ASP A 492 -33.17 -46.90 2.70
N VAL A 493 -33.96 -47.04 1.63
CA VAL A 493 -34.76 -46.00 0.97
C VAL A 493 -36.19 -46.14 1.47
N GLU A 494 -36.77 -45.07 2.02
CA GLU A 494 -38.23 -44.89 2.02
C GLU A 494 -38.66 -43.89 0.94
N GLN A 495 -39.72 -44.27 0.27
CA GLN A 495 -40.21 -43.88 -1.04
C GLN A 495 -41.47 -43.03 -0.88
N TYR A 496 -41.62 -41.89 -1.57
CA TYR A 496 -42.92 -41.35 -2.04
C TYR A 496 -42.72 -40.35 -3.21
N VAL A 497 -42.94 -40.81 -4.45
CA VAL A 497 -44.12 -40.57 -5.34
C VAL A 497 -44.73 -39.12 -5.27
N ASN A 498 -45.03 -38.31 -6.31
CA ASN A 498 -45.47 -38.55 -7.70
C ASN A 498 -45.47 -37.25 -8.56
N ALA A 499 -45.39 -37.43 -9.89
CA ALA A 499 -46.04 -36.71 -11.02
C ALA A 499 -45.76 -35.19 -11.22
N VAL A 500 -45.70 -34.62 -12.43
CA VAL A 500 -46.56 -34.78 -13.62
C VAL A 500 -45.77 -34.38 -14.89
N GLU A 501 -45.97 -35.14 -15.98
CA GLU A 501 -45.53 -34.82 -17.34
C GLU A 501 -46.35 -33.69 -17.98
N ALA A 502 -45.71 -32.88 -18.83
CA ALA A 502 -46.39 -32.15 -19.89
C ALA A 502 -45.60 -32.30 -21.20
N THR A 503 -46.35 -32.48 -22.28
CA THR A 503 -45.97 -33.06 -23.58
C THR A 503 -46.06 -32.05 -24.73
N TYR A 504 -45.42 -32.41 -25.86
CA TYR A 504 -45.59 -31.92 -27.25
C TYR A 504 -45.06 -30.50 -27.61
N ASP A 505 -44.60 -30.17 -28.83
CA ASP A 505 -44.49 -30.89 -30.11
C ASP A 505 -43.40 -30.26 -31.01
N GLU A 506 -42.92 -31.01 -32.00
CA GLU A 506 -41.97 -30.60 -33.04
C GLU A 506 -42.62 -29.79 -34.18
N ALA A 507 -41.93 -28.80 -34.75
CA ALA A 507 -42.12 -28.41 -36.15
C ALA A 507 -40.93 -27.64 -36.76
N ALA A 508 -40.49 -28.15 -37.92
CA ALA A 508 -40.05 -27.44 -39.13
C ALA A 508 -38.59 -26.99 -39.33
N THR A 509 -37.97 -27.74 -40.25
CA THR A 509 -37.30 -27.34 -41.52
C THR A 509 -35.84 -26.89 -41.53
N GLU A 510 -35.09 -27.66 -42.32
CA GLU A 510 -33.73 -27.43 -42.83
C GLU A 510 -33.65 -26.21 -43.76
N ALA A 511 -32.54 -25.48 -43.68
CA ALA A 511 -32.05 -24.64 -44.76
C ALA A 511 -30.51 -24.60 -44.72
N ASP A 512 -29.97 -24.59 -45.93
CA ASP A 512 -28.61 -24.93 -46.35
C ASP A 512 -27.48 -23.97 -45.93
N PHE A 513 -26.27 -24.49 -46.11
CA PHE A 513 -24.92 -23.95 -45.90
C PHE A 513 -24.66 -22.49 -46.35
N SER A 514 -23.91 -21.74 -45.52
CA SER A 514 -22.85 -20.84 -45.99
C SER A 514 -21.77 -20.65 -44.91
N GLU A 515 -20.52 -20.52 -45.32
CA GLU A 515 -19.29 -20.56 -44.52
C GLU A 515 -19.35 -19.74 -43.22
N GLU A 516 -19.00 -20.40 -42.10
CA GLU A 516 -19.03 -19.84 -40.74
C GLU A 516 -17.90 -18.83 -40.52
N GLU A 517 -18.23 -17.55 -40.38
CA GLU A 517 -17.30 -16.58 -39.81
C GLU A 517 -17.29 -16.64 -38.27
N PRO A 518 -16.11 -16.72 -37.63
CA PRO A 518 -15.99 -16.82 -36.18
C PRO A 518 -16.42 -15.51 -35.49
N LEU A 519 -17.12 -15.64 -34.36
CA LEU A 519 -17.44 -14.50 -33.52
C LEU A 519 -16.22 -14.12 -32.66
N VAL A 520 -15.82 -12.86 -32.76
CA VAL A 520 -14.67 -12.28 -32.04
C VAL A 520 -15.21 -11.24 -31.08
N GLU A 521 -15.13 -11.50 -29.78
CA GLU A 521 -15.46 -10.53 -28.75
C GLU A 521 -14.20 -9.68 -28.47
N GLU A 522 -14.30 -8.37 -28.69
CA GLU A 522 -13.23 -7.43 -28.35
C GLU A 522 -13.42 -6.96 -26.90
N VAL A 523 -12.43 -7.21 -26.04
CA VAL A 523 -12.37 -6.63 -24.70
C VAL A 523 -11.31 -5.53 -24.72
N THR A 524 -11.74 -4.28 -24.61
CA THR A 524 -10.85 -3.13 -24.36
C THR A 524 -10.59 -3.05 -22.86
N LEU A 525 -9.32 -3.07 -22.46
CA LEU A 525 -8.93 -2.73 -21.09
C LEU A 525 -8.88 -1.20 -20.97
N GLU A 526 -10.03 -0.59 -20.71
CA GLU A 526 -10.16 0.74 -20.10
C GLU A 526 -11.27 0.70 -19.03
N GLU A 527 -11.06 1.49 -17.99
CA GLU A 527 -11.85 1.61 -16.76
C GLU A 527 -13.32 1.98 -17.03
N ALA A 528 -14.29 1.25 -16.43
CA ALA A 528 -15.56 1.80 -15.92
C ALA A 528 -16.46 0.73 -15.27
N GLU A 529 -16.93 1.08 -14.08
CA GLU A 529 -18.31 0.94 -13.58
C GLU A 529 -18.91 -0.47 -13.34
N ALA A 530 -19.23 -0.69 -12.07
CA ALA A 530 -20.29 -1.58 -11.64
C ALA A 530 -21.65 -0.97 -12.04
N ASP A 531 -22.46 -1.69 -12.80
CA ASP A 531 -23.58 -2.48 -12.26
C ASP A 531 -24.23 -3.28 -13.40
N GLU A 532 -24.19 -4.60 -13.31
CA GLU A 532 -25.36 -5.45 -13.55
C GLU A 532 -25.01 -6.90 -13.21
N SER A 533 -25.84 -7.51 -12.38
CA SER A 533 -25.77 -8.92 -12.05
C SER A 533 -25.91 -9.79 -13.30
N THR A 534 -24.81 -10.34 -13.79
CA THR A 534 -24.86 -11.56 -14.62
C THR A 534 -23.75 -12.51 -14.20
N LEU A 535 -24.18 -13.74 -13.93
CA LEU A 535 -23.41 -14.82 -13.33
C LEU A 535 -22.49 -15.42 -14.39
N THR A 536 -21.26 -14.94 -14.53
CA THR A 536 -20.27 -15.62 -15.38
C THR A 536 -19.73 -16.86 -14.66
N LEU A 537 -20.06 -18.03 -15.21
CA LEU A 537 -19.65 -19.33 -14.71
C LEU A 537 -18.35 -19.75 -15.42
N ASP A 538 -17.24 -19.66 -14.70
CA ASP A 538 -15.93 -20.14 -15.18
C ASP A 538 -16.02 -21.60 -15.63
N GLU A 539 -15.48 -21.85 -16.83
CA GLU A 539 -15.39 -23.16 -17.46
C GLU A 539 -14.57 -24.15 -16.61
N SER A 540 -15.08 -25.39 -16.51
CA SER A 540 -14.40 -26.49 -15.83
C SER A 540 -13.45 -27.21 -16.80
N ASP A 541 -12.32 -26.59 -17.14
CA ASP A 541 -11.21 -27.33 -17.74
C ASP A 541 -10.26 -27.83 -16.64
N ASP A 542 -9.88 -29.11 -16.73
CA ASP A 542 -8.88 -29.74 -15.87
C ASP A 542 -7.49 -29.17 -16.18
N GLU A 543 -7.28 -27.92 -15.78
CA GLU A 543 -6.02 -27.20 -15.87
C GLU A 543 -5.00 -27.78 -14.88
N VAL A 544 -3.74 -27.84 -15.30
CA VAL A 544 -2.63 -28.22 -14.43
C VAL A 544 -2.45 -27.11 -13.40
N VAL A 545 -2.77 -27.45 -12.16
CA VAL A 545 -2.68 -26.60 -10.97
C VAL A 545 -1.31 -25.93 -10.86
N VAL A 546 -1.30 -24.61 -10.99
CA VAL A 546 -0.23 -23.73 -10.49
C VAL A 546 -0.86 -22.87 -9.40
N ALA A 547 -0.13 -22.72 -8.29
CA ALA A 547 -0.61 -22.17 -7.02
C ALA A 547 -1.59 -21.00 -7.21
N ARG A 548 -2.86 -21.18 -6.83
CA ARG A 548 -3.79 -20.06 -6.62
C ARG A 548 -3.65 -19.64 -5.16
N VAL A 549 -3.13 -18.44 -4.93
CA VAL A 549 -3.32 -17.71 -3.68
C VAL A 549 -4.76 -17.21 -3.68
N ALA A 550 -5.58 -17.65 -2.73
CA ALA A 550 -6.89 -17.06 -2.50
C ALA A 550 -6.70 -15.85 -1.60
N ALA A 551 -6.99 -14.65 -2.09
CA ALA A 551 -7.02 -13.45 -1.29
C ALA A 551 -8.46 -12.96 -1.23
N ASP A 552 -9.05 -12.96 -0.04
CA ASP A 552 -10.39 -12.45 0.20
C ASP A 552 -10.28 -11.12 0.96
N VAL A 553 -10.77 -10.04 0.37
CA VAL A 553 -11.00 -8.78 1.08
C VAL A 553 -12.35 -8.89 1.79
N VAL A 554 -12.34 -9.10 3.11
CA VAL A 554 -13.56 -9.29 3.90
C VAL A 554 -13.89 -8.00 4.65
N THR A 555 -15.05 -7.41 4.34
CA THR A 555 -15.58 -6.23 5.04
C THR A 555 -16.37 -6.64 6.29
N GLU A 556 -16.66 -5.70 7.21
CA GLU A 556 -17.47 -5.95 8.42
C GLU A 556 -18.86 -6.57 8.13
N LEU A 557 -19.35 -6.49 6.88
CA LEU A 557 -20.61 -7.10 6.45
C LEU A 557 -20.50 -8.55 5.95
N GLN A 558 -19.35 -9.21 6.11
CA GLN A 558 -19.06 -10.56 5.56
C GLN A 558 -19.25 -10.68 4.02
N LYS A 559 -19.43 -9.57 3.30
CA LYS A 559 -19.42 -9.51 1.84
C LYS A 559 -17.98 -9.33 1.36
N THR A 560 -17.56 -10.16 0.40
CA THR A 560 -16.32 -9.97 -0.35
C THR A 560 -16.42 -8.67 -1.14
N ALA A 561 -15.49 -7.74 -0.92
CA ALA A 561 -15.43 -6.52 -1.72
C ALA A 561 -14.84 -6.83 -3.10
N ALA A 562 -15.33 -6.19 -4.17
CA ALA A 562 -14.67 -6.21 -5.47
C ALA A 562 -13.29 -5.55 -5.31
N ALA A 563 -12.22 -6.32 -5.50
CA ALA A 563 -10.85 -5.84 -5.41
C ALA A 563 -10.00 -6.49 -6.50
N ASN A 564 -9.15 -5.70 -7.16
CA ASN A 564 -8.17 -6.23 -8.11
C ASN A 564 -7.00 -6.78 -7.31
N THR A 565 -6.67 -8.06 -7.50
CA THR A 565 -5.56 -8.71 -6.79
C THR A 565 -4.50 -9.24 -7.74
N THR A 566 -3.24 -9.09 -7.36
CA THR A 566 -2.09 -9.64 -8.11
C THR A 566 -1.15 -10.37 -7.16
N ILE A 567 -0.56 -11.48 -7.62
CA ILE A 567 0.47 -12.23 -6.90
C ILE A 567 1.69 -12.40 -7.79
N ASP A 568 2.87 -12.11 -7.23
CA ASP A 568 4.16 -12.38 -7.87
C ASP A 568 5.11 -13.10 -6.90
N LEU A 569 5.90 -14.01 -7.46
CA LEU A 569 6.94 -14.78 -6.79
C LEU A 569 8.24 -14.52 -7.56
N SER A 570 8.91 -13.43 -7.18
CA SER A 570 10.15 -12.97 -7.80
C SER A 570 11.21 -12.70 -6.73
N ASP A 571 12.46 -13.01 -7.05
CA ASP A 571 13.64 -12.56 -6.32
C ASP A 571 13.69 -12.88 -4.81
N GLY A 572 13.12 -14.02 -4.39
CA GLY A 572 13.09 -14.42 -2.97
C GLY A 572 11.99 -13.74 -2.16
N TRP A 573 11.03 -13.10 -2.82
CA TRP A 573 9.91 -12.42 -2.19
C TRP A 573 8.56 -12.90 -2.74
N PHE A 574 7.62 -13.09 -1.84
CA PHE A 574 6.20 -13.20 -2.13
C PHE A 574 5.59 -11.81 -2.15
N LYS A 575 5.00 -11.40 -3.28
CA LYS A 575 4.36 -10.09 -3.45
C LYS A 575 2.87 -10.25 -3.70
N PHE A 576 2.06 -9.46 -3.00
CA PHE A 576 0.62 -9.37 -3.14
C PHE A 576 0.21 -7.90 -3.21
N ALA A 577 -0.72 -7.59 -4.11
CA ALA A 577 -1.39 -6.29 -4.14
C ALA A 577 -2.90 -6.49 -4.17
N ALA A 578 -3.62 -5.59 -3.52
CA ALA A 578 -5.07 -5.43 -3.59
C ALA A 578 -5.40 -3.95 -3.84
N THR A 579 -6.23 -3.67 -4.83
CA THR A 579 -6.64 -2.31 -5.18
C THR A 579 -8.14 -2.22 -5.43
N ASN A 580 -8.67 -0.98 -5.42
CA ASN A 580 -10.06 -0.64 -5.76
C ASN A 580 -11.14 -1.14 -4.77
N PHE A 581 -10.79 -1.35 -3.50
CA PHE A 581 -11.75 -1.61 -2.43
C PHE A 581 -12.07 -0.35 -1.63
N THR A 582 -13.25 -0.25 -1.01
CA THR A 582 -13.63 0.89 -0.16
C THR A 582 -13.31 0.63 1.31
N PHE A 583 -12.90 1.66 2.05
CA PHE A 583 -12.62 1.56 3.48
C PHE A 583 -13.83 2.03 4.30
N SER A 584 -14.60 1.10 4.87
CA SER A 584 -15.53 1.41 5.97
C SER A 584 -15.12 0.73 7.30
N ALA A 585 -14.38 -0.39 7.21
CA ALA A 585 -13.41 -0.93 8.19
C ALA A 585 -13.00 -2.38 7.78
N PRO A 586 -12.51 -2.64 6.55
CA PRO A 586 -12.24 -4.00 6.12
C PRO A 586 -11.06 -4.65 6.85
N THR A 587 -11.16 -5.97 7.04
CA THR A 587 -10.00 -6.81 7.36
C THR A 587 -9.54 -7.50 6.08
N LEU A 588 -8.34 -7.16 5.62
CA LEU A 588 -7.69 -7.83 4.50
C LEU A 588 -7.20 -9.20 4.96
N LYS A 589 -7.61 -10.27 4.29
CA LYS A 589 -7.20 -11.65 4.60
C LYS A 589 -6.48 -12.25 3.40
N VAL A 590 -5.19 -12.55 3.56
CA VAL A 590 -4.34 -13.09 2.49
C VAL A 590 -3.97 -14.54 2.81
N ALA A 591 -4.46 -15.51 2.02
CA ALA A 591 -4.11 -16.93 2.20
C ALA A 591 -3.08 -17.40 1.17
N LEU A 592 -1.87 -17.74 1.61
CA LEU A 592 -0.79 -18.25 0.75
C LEU A 592 -0.71 -19.77 0.86
N GLY A 593 -0.73 -20.52 -0.25
CA GLY A 593 -0.77 -21.98 -0.12
C GLY A 593 -0.78 -22.76 -1.43
N VAL A 594 0.12 -23.75 -1.51
CA VAL A 594 0.14 -24.79 -2.55
C VAL A 594 -0.85 -25.90 -2.18
N ASN A 595 -2.11 -25.55 -2.08
CA ASN A 595 -3.24 -26.46 -2.18
C ASN A 595 -4.42 -25.56 -2.53
N PRO A 596 -4.55 -25.17 -3.82
CA PRO A 596 -5.62 -24.25 -4.18
C PRO A 596 -6.92 -24.90 -3.75
N ALA A 597 -7.68 -24.20 -2.92
CA ALA A 597 -9.07 -24.57 -2.73
C ALA A 597 -9.69 -24.55 -4.13
N LYS A 598 -10.07 -25.72 -4.62
CA LYS A 598 -10.72 -25.83 -5.91
C LYS A 598 -12.16 -25.41 -5.67
N THR A 599 -12.61 -24.42 -6.42
CA THR A 599 -14.03 -24.08 -6.46
C THR A 599 -14.69 -24.98 -7.48
N LEU A 600 -15.54 -25.88 -6.98
CA LEU A 600 -16.40 -26.73 -7.78
C LEU A 600 -17.80 -26.12 -7.78
N THR A 601 -18.32 -25.80 -8.95
CA THR A 601 -19.74 -25.46 -9.07
C THR A 601 -20.54 -26.76 -9.15
N CYS A 602 -21.51 -26.89 -8.25
CA CYS A 602 -22.40 -28.03 -8.13
C CYS A 602 -23.81 -27.60 -8.52
N ILE A 603 -24.52 -28.44 -9.27
CA ILE A 603 -25.86 -28.17 -9.78
C ILE A 603 -26.85 -29.26 -9.36
N ALA A 604 -28.05 -28.85 -8.95
CA ALA A 604 -29.20 -29.72 -8.70
C ALA A 604 -30.46 -29.04 -9.27
N GLY A 605 -30.94 -29.51 -10.43
CA GLY A 605 -31.97 -28.80 -11.18
C GLY A 605 -31.49 -27.41 -11.63
N ALA A 606 -32.23 -26.35 -11.26
CA ALA A 606 -31.85 -24.96 -11.52
C ALA A 606 -30.92 -24.36 -10.44
N SER A 607 -30.70 -25.06 -9.32
CA SER A 607 -29.95 -24.55 -8.18
C SER A 607 -28.45 -24.75 -8.37
N LEU A 608 -27.68 -23.67 -8.29
CA LEU A 608 -26.21 -23.67 -8.33
C LEU A 608 -25.63 -23.43 -6.94
N LYS A 609 -24.62 -24.21 -6.57
CA LYS A 609 -23.87 -24.07 -5.32
C LYS A 609 -22.38 -24.14 -5.60
N LYS A 610 -21.64 -23.11 -5.23
CA LYS A 610 -20.17 -23.11 -5.29
C LYS A 610 -19.62 -23.76 -4.02
N VAL A 611 -18.76 -24.76 -4.17
CA VAL A 611 -18.07 -25.44 -3.07
C VAL A 611 -16.58 -25.20 -3.21
N THR A 612 -15.99 -24.52 -2.23
CA THR A 612 -14.56 -24.21 -2.21
C THR A 612 -13.91 -25.05 -1.11
N ALA A 613 -13.05 -26.00 -1.51
CA ALA A 613 -12.31 -26.86 -0.58
C ALA A 613 -11.02 -27.37 -1.23
N VAL A 614 -10.09 -27.91 -0.44
CA VAL A 614 -8.84 -28.52 -0.95
C VAL A 614 -9.12 -29.71 -1.90
N SER A 615 -10.21 -30.45 -1.64
CA SER A 615 -10.73 -31.51 -2.51
C SER A 615 -12.27 -31.42 -2.53
N PRO A 616 -12.86 -30.58 -3.39
CA PRO A 616 -14.29 -30.30 -3.37
C PRO A 616 -15.07 -31.50 -3.91
N LYS A 617 -16.08 -31.94 -3.16
CA LYS A 617 -17.12 -32.87 -3.61
C LYS A 617 -18.46 -32.14 -3.62
N CYS A 618 -19.32 -32.48 -4.58
CA CYS A 618 -20.68 -31.95 -4.54
C CYS A 618 -21.46 -32.58 -3.38
N PRO A 619 -22.28 -31.79 -2.66
CA PRO A 619 -23.17 -32.31 -1.62
C PRO A 619 -24.12 -33.35 -2.19
N THR A 620 -24.64 -34.23 -1.34
CA THR A 620 -25.66 -35.21 -1.72
C THR A 620 -26.83 -34.52 -2.43
N GLY A 621 -27.19 -35.03 -3.62
CA GLY A 621 -28.22 -34.44 -4.48
C GLY A 621 -27.71 -33.42 -5.52
N TYR A 622 -26.42 -33.06 -5.53
CA TYR A 622 -25.81 -32.15 -6.51
C TYR A 622 -24.73 -32.85 -7.36
N ALA A 623 -24.62 -32.47 -8.63
CA ALA A 623 -23.59 -32.95 -9.57
C ALA A 623 -22.65 -31.83 -10.01
N LYS A 624 -21.46 -32.15 -10.53
CA LYS A 624 -20.51 -31.16 -11.06
C LYS A 624 -21.14 -30.43 -12.26
N ALA A 625 -21.21 -29.10 -12.20
CA ALA A 625 -21.64 -28.29 -13.32
C ALA A 625 -20.55 -28.26 -14.39
N VAL A 626 -20.95 -28.50 -15.65
CA VAL A 626 -20.09 -28.43 -16.83
C VAL A 626 -20.69 -27.38 -17.76
N THR A 627 -19.84 -26.48 -18.24
CA THR A 627 -20.22 -25.43 -19.21
C THR A 627 -19.95 -25.93 -20.61
N LYS A 628 -20.92 -25.75 -21.52
CA LYS A 628 -20.79 -26.08 -22.94
C LYS A 628 -21.22 -24.88 -23.78
N TYR A 629 -20.33 -24.44 -24.66
CA TYR A 629 -20.65 -23.41 -25.66
C TYR A 629 -21.31 -24.08 -26.86
N CYS A 630 -22.43 -23.51 -27.25
CA CYS A 630 -23.26 -23.95 -28.35
C CYS A 630 -23.41 -22.76 -29.30
N ILE A 631 -23.06 -22.91 -30.57
CA ILE A 631 -23.06 -21.80 -31.53
C ILE A 631 -23.96 -22.09 -32.72
N LYS A 632 -24.67 -21.06 -33.19
CA LYS A 632 -25.42 -21.05 -34.45
C LYS A 632 -25.26 -19.69 -35.10
N GLY A 633 -24.43 -19.61 -36.14
CA GLY A 633 -24.05 -18.32 -36.74
C GLY A 633 -23.35 -17.41 -35.73
N LYS A 634 -23.82 -16.17 -35.58
CA LYS A 634 -23.31 -15.20 -34.59
C LYS A 634 -23.94 -15.33 -33.20
N THR A 635 -24.80 -16.33 -32.99
CA THR A 635 -25.47 -16.52 -31.69
C THR A 635 -24.73 -17.59 -30.91
N VAL A 636 -24.22 -17.21 -29.74
CA VAL A 636 -23.59 -18.10 -28.77
C VAL A 636 -24.60 -18.35 -27.64
N ASP A 637 -24.84 -19.63 -27.37
CA ASP A 637 -25.63 -20.12 -26.24
C ASP A 637 -24.71 -20.88 -25.29
N VAL A 638 -24.83 -20.63 -24.00
CA VAL A 638 -23.96 -21.19 -22.96
C VAL A 638 -24.80 -22.09 -22.07
N VAL A 639 -24.63 -23.40 -22.23
CA VAL A 639 -25.39 -24.40 -21.47
C VAL A 639 -24.57 -24.85 -20.28
N VAL A 640 -25.10 -24.64 -19.07
CA VAL A 640 -24.50 -25.16 -17.83
C VAL A 640 -25.39 -26.23 -17.23
N ALA A 641 -24.90 -27.46 -17.19
CA ALA A 641 -25.63 -28.59 -16.62
C ALA A 641 -24.67 -29.67 -16.10
N ALA A 642 -25.19 -30.69 -15.42
CA ALA A 642 -24.41 -31.87 -15.05
C ALA A 642 -23.93 -32.67 -16.29
N SER A 643 -24.73 -32.63 -17.36
CA SER A 643 -24.43 -33.22 -18.66
C SER A 643 -24.98 -32.32 -19.77
N PRO A 644 -24.30 -31.20 -20.09
CA PRO A 644 -24.81 -30.20 -21.01
C PRO A 644 -24.82 -30.75 -22.44
N ARG A 645 -25.94 -30.55 -23.14
CA ARG A 645 -26.08 -30.86 -24.56
C ARG A 645 -26.53 -29.61 -25.29
N CYS A 646 -25.90 -29.32 -26.42
CA CYS A 646 -26.42 -28.29 -27.32
C CYS A 646 -27.75 -28.76 -27.90
N LEU A 647 -28.70 -27.84 -28.02
CA LEU A 647 -29.95 -28.09 -28.75
C LEU A 647 -29.61 -28.49 -30.20
N LYS A 648 -30.45 -29.32 -30.84
CA LYS A 648 -30.21 -29.84 -32.22
C LYS A 648 -29.83 -28.75 -33.24
N LYS A 649 -30.28 -27.51 -33.01
CA LYS A 649 -30.03 -26.34 -33.87
C LYS A 649 -28.70 -25.61 -33.64
N PHE A 650 -27.93 -25.99 -32.62
CA PHE A 650 -26.63 -25.39 -32.27
C PHE A 650 -25.52 -26.45 -32.32
N SER A 651 -24.36 -26.06 -32.85
CA SER A 651 -23.16 -26.89 -32.88
C SER A 651 -22.32 -26.67 -31.62
N ALA A 652 -21.66 -27.72 -31.13
CA ALA A 652 -20.71 -27.59 -30.04
C ALA A 652 -19.51 -26.73 -30.46
N ALA A 653 -19.27 -25.65 -29.72
CA ALA A 653 -18.15 -24.75 -29.91
C ALA A 653 -17.06 -24.97 -28.85
N THR A 654 -15.87 -24.42 -29.11
CA THR A 654 -14.74 -24.37 -28.19
C THR A 654 -14.27 -22.92 -28.10
N ALA A 655 -13.94 -22.48 -26.89
CA ALA A 655 -13.35 -21.17 -26.64
C ALA A 655 -11.81 -21.27 -26.62
N ILE A 656 -11.13 -20.31 -27.25
CA ILE A 656 -9.67 -20.12 -27.10
C ILE A 656 -9.36 -18.67 -26.79
N GLU A 657 -8.21 -18.42 -26.17
CA GLU A 657 -7.66 -17.09 -25.97
C GLU A 657 -6.54 -16.78 -26.96
N CYS A 658 -6.58 -15.57 -27.51
CA CYS A 658 -5.67 -15.08 -28.51
C CYS A 658 -5.10 -13.73 -28.07
N GLY A 659 -3.77 -13.59 -28.02
CA GLY A 659 -3.09 -12.41 -27.49
C GLY A 659 -2.27 -11.66 -28.56
N ARG A 660 -2.03 -10.37 -28.33
CA ARG A 660 -1.08 -9.53 -29.08
C ARG A 660 -0.61 -8.37 -28.17
N GLY A 661 0.61 -8.47 -27.64
CA GLY A 661 1.10 -7.49 -26.67
C GLY A 661 0.24 -7.51 -25.40
N ALA A 662 -0.28 -6.34 -24.98
CA ALA A 662 -1.21 -6.22 -23.85
C ALA A 662 -2.68 -6.52 -24.20
N SER A 663 -3.01 -6.77 -25.46
CA SER A 663 -4.39 -7.01 -25.91
C SER A 663 -4.71 -8.51 -25.98
N ALA A 664 -5.87 -8.92 -25.48
CA ALA A 664 -6.38 -10.30 -25.56
C ALA A 664 -7.78 -10.34 -26.21
N LYS A 665 -8.09 -11.45 -26.89
CA LYS A 665 -9.39 -11.73 -27.52
C LYS A 665 -9.80 -13.17 -27.23
N ARG A 666 -11.06 -13.38 -26.86
CA ARG A 666 -11.65 -14.72 -26.73
C ARG A 666 -12.37 -15.07 -28.03
N VAL A 667 -12.08 -16.24 -28.58
CA VAL A 667 -12.68 -16.73 -29.83
C VAL A 667 -13.47 -17.98 -29.53
N ILE A 668 -14.78 -17.94 -29.81
CA ILE A 668 -15.69 -19.07 -29.64
C ILE A 668 -16.14 -19.52 -31.02
N ALA A 669 -15.75 -20.73 -31.43
CA ALA A 669 -16.17 -21.31 -32.69
C ALA A 669 -16.13 -22.84 -32.64
N VAL A 670 -16.73 -23.52 -33.62
CA VAL A 670 -16.64 -24.99 -33.76
C VAL A 670 -15.17 -25.43 -33.95
N LYS A 671 -14.38 -24.62 -34.66
CA LYS A 671 -12.94 -24.79 -34.83
C LYS A 671 -12.24 -23.43 -34.68
N PRO A 672 -11.98 -22.99 -33.45
CA PRO A 672 -11.53 -21.64 -33.21
C PRO A 672 -10.09 -21.43 -33.70
N LYS A 673 -9.84 -20.29 -34.34
CA LYS A 673 -8.52 -19.84 -34.80
C LYS A 673 -8.31 -18.40 -34.38
N CYS A 674 -7.08 -18.04 -34.02
CA CYS A 674 -6.78 -16.67 -33.65
C CYS A 674 -6.88 -15.71 -34.85
N PRO A 675 -7.42 -14.49 -34.65
CA PRO A 675 -7.49 -13.48 -35.69
C PRO A 675 -6.11 -13.09 -36.21
N LYS A 676 -6.05 -12.55 -37.43
CA LYS A 676 -4.78 -12.12 -38.05
C LYS A 676 -4.08 -11.08 -37.16
N GLY A 677 -2.84 -11.36 -36.78
CA GLY A 677 -2.04 -10.52 -35.87
C GLY A 677 -2.10 -10.91 -34.39
N TYR A 678 -2.99 -11.83 -34.00
CA TYR A 678 -3.06 -12.41 -32.66
C TYR A 678 -2.49 -13.85 -32.68
N GLY A 679 -1.76 -14.23 -31.63
CA GLY A 679 -1.27 -15.60 -31.46
C GLY A 679 -2.03 -16.33 -30.36
N LEU A 680 -2.04 -17.67 -30.42
CA LEU A 680 -2.67 -18.49 -29.38
C LEU A 680 -1.93 -18.30 -28.05
N VAL A 681 -2.66 -17.93 -27.01
CA VAL A 681 -2.14 -17.89 -25.65
C VAL A 681 -2.03 -19.32 -25.17
N THR A 682 -0.83 -19.73 -24.80
CA THR A 682 -0.57 -21.08 -24.26
C THR A 682 0.27 -20.96 -23.01
N SER A 683 0.12 -21.94 -22.12
CA SER A 683 0.85 -22.01 -20.86
C SER A 683 1.95 -23.07 -20.95
N VAL A 684 3.15 -22.76 -20.46
CA VAL A 684 4.23 -23.76 -20.27
C VAL A 684 4.74 -23.69 -18.85
N VAL A 685 5.02 -24.86 -18.28
CA VAL A 685 5.64 -24.98 -16.96
C VAL A 685 7.15 -24.94 -17.13
N CYS A 686 7.83 -24.10 -16.37
CA CYS A 686 9.27 -23.86 -16.40
C CYS A 686 9.87 -24.21 -15.03
N ILE A 687 10.89 -25.06 -14.99
CA ILE A 687 11.45 -25.61 -13.75
C ILE A 687 12.94 -25.31 -13.65
N LYS A 688 13.40 -24.86 -12.48
CA LYS A 688 14.82 -24.72 -12.10
C LYS A 688 14.97 -25.16 -10.65
N ASN A 689 15.69 -26.26 -10.41
CA ASN A 689 15.80 -26.88 -9.08
C ASN A 689 14.40 -27.19 -8.49
N THR A 690 14.06 -26.65 -7.33
CA THR A 690 12.74 -26.75 -6.68
C THR A 690 11.75 -25.67 -7.13
N SER A 691 12.21 -24.68 -7.90
CA SER A 691 11.37 -23.57 -8.37
C SER A 691 10.58 -23.97 -9.62
N VAL A 692 9.26 -23.79 -9.58
CA VAL A 692 8.32 -24.06 -10.69
C VAL A 692 7.61 -22.75 -11.06
N ARG A 693 7.58 -22.41 -12.35
CA ARG A 693 6.91 -21.22 -12.91
C ARG A 693 5.92 -21.62 -13.99
N LEU A 694 4.76 -20.98 -14.08
CA LEU A 694 3.87 -21.08 -15.25
C LEU A 694 4.07 -19.82 -16.09
N VAL A 695 4.34 -20.00 -17.37
CA VAL A 695 4.48 -18.89 -18.31
C VAL A 695 3.34 -18.98 -19.30
N THR A 696 2.41 -18.02 -19.22
CA THR A 696 1.22 -17.94 -20.07
C THR A 696 1.32 -16.71 -20.96
N MET A 697 1.57 -16.91 -22.25
CA MET A 697 1.68 -15.83 -23.23
C MET A 697 1.56 -16.39 -24.65
N VAL A 698 1.64 -15.52 -25.65
CA VAL A 698 1.81 -15.93 -27.05
C VAL A 698 3.21 -16.50 -27.23
N ARG A 699 3.31 -17.80 -27.54
CA ARG A 699 4.58 -18.53 -27.69
C ARG A 699 5.47 -18.47 -26.43
N PRO A 700 5.02 -19.05 -25.31
CA PRO A 700 5.68 -18.91 -24.03
C PRO A 700 7.10 -19.51 -24.04
N GLN A 701 8.06 -18.75 -23.50
CA GLN A 701 9.46 -19.15 -23.36
C GLN A 701 9.87 -19.15 -21.89
N CYS A 702 10.69 -20.12 -21.48
CA CYS A 702 11.26 -20.13 -20.15
C CYS A 702 12.41 -19.11 -20.07
N ALA A 703 12.47 -18.35 -18.97
CA ALA A 703 13.57 -17.43 -18.70
C ALA A 703 14.91 -18.18 -18.56
N SER A 704 16.02 -17.46 -18.74
CA SER A 704 17.39 -17.97 -18.59
C SER A 704 17.55 -18.82 -17.31
N GLY A 705 17.98 -20.07 -17.48
CA GLY A 705 18.19 -21.03 -16.39
C GLY A 705 16.97 -21.88 -16.01
N PHE A 706 15.79 -21.68 -16.60
CA PHE A 706 14.62 -22.55 -16.42
C PHE A 706 14.43 -23.49 -17.60
N ALA A 707 14.20 -24.77 -17.32
CA ALA A 707 13.89 -25.78 -18.33
C ALA A 707 12.38 -25.96 -18.49
N LYS A 708 11.91 -26.06 -19.73
CA LYS A 708 10.51 -26.37 -20.03
C LYS A 708 10.17 -27.79 -19.54
N ALA A 709 9.15 -27.89 -18.70
CA ALA A 709 8.64 -29.16 -18.21
C ALA A 709 7.70 -29.81 -19.23
N VAL A 710 7.70 -31.15 -19.22
CA VAL A 710 6.84 -31.97 -20.05
C VAL A 710 5.84 -32.67 -19.13
N THR A 711 4.56 -32.62 -19.50
CA THR A 711 3.49 -33.35 -18.81
C THR A 711 3.25 -34.68 -19.50
N LEU A 712 3.22 -35.76 -18.71
CA LEU A 712 3.04 -37.12 -19.18
C LEU A 712 1.84 -37.75 -18.45
N THR A 713 0.93 -38.34 -19.21
CA THR A 713 -0.24 -39.01 -18.64
C THR A 713 0.11 -40.46 -18.35
N CYS A 714 -0.11 -40.88 -17.11
CA CYS A 714 0.19 -42.20 -16.59
C CYS A 714 -1.12 -42.91 -16.20
N THR A 715 -1.26 -44.17 -16.56
CA THR A 715 -2.46 -44.99 -16.37
C THR A 715 -2.19 -46.26 -15.58
N LYS A 716 -3.09 -46.61 -14.66
CA LYS A 716 -3.14 -47.90 -13.96
C LYS A 716 -4.59 -48.37 -13.91
N GLY A 717 -4.98 -49.28 -14.82
CA GLY A 717 -6.39 -49.63 -15.03
C GLY A 717 -7.22 -48.41 -15.46
N LYS A 718 -8.35 -48.15 -14.78
CA LYS A 718 -9.20 -46.96 -15.01
C LYS A 718 -8.64 -45.67 -14.38
N ARG A 719 -7.57 -45.73 -13.58
CA ARG A 719 -6.99 -44.55 -12.92
C ARG A 719 -6.01 -43.84 -13.84
N THR A 720 -6.17 -42.53 -14.00
CA THR A 720 -5.27 -41.63 -14.75
C THR A 720 -4.63 -40.61 -13.81
N THR A 721 -3.34 -40.35 -13.97
CA THR A 721 -2.63 -39.26 -13.31
C THR A 721 -1.72 -38.54 -14.32
N LYS A 722 -1.49 -37.23 -14.14
CA LYS A 722 -0.59 -36.43 -14.98
C LYS A 722 0.66 -36.10 -14.17
N VAL A 723 1.85 -36.36 -14.73
CA VAL A 723 3.14 -36.04 -14.10
C VAL A 723 3.82 -34.97 -14.92
N THR A 724 4.13 -33.82 -14.33
CA THR A 724 4.83 -32.71 -14.97
C THR A 724 6.22 -32.56 -14.37
N ALA A 725 7.26 -32.72 -15.18
CA ALA A 725 8.66 -32.55 -14.77
C ALA A 725 9.56 -32.24 -15.97
N ILE A 726 10.83 -31.89 -15.74
CA ILE A 726 11.82 -31.75 -16.82
C ILE A 726 12.02 -33.09 -17.55
N LYS A 727 12.03 -34.19 -16.79
CA LYS A 727 12.04 -35.57 -17.30
C LYS A 727 10.95 -36.39 -16.58
N PRO A 728 9.69 -36.35 -17.04
CA PRO A 728 8.60 -37.01 -16.36
C PRO A 728 8.69 -38.53 -16.49
N ALA A 729 8.53 -39.24 -15.37
CA ALA A 729 8.45 -40.70 -15.31
C ALA A 729 7.14 -41.12 -14.60
N CYS A 730 6.54 -42.21 -15.04
CA CYS A 730 5.32 -42.69 -14.40
C CYS A 730 5.63 -43.30 -13.01
N PRO A 731 4.77 -43.06 -12.00
CA PRO A 731 4.92 -43.67 -10.68
C PRO A 731 4.87 -45.20 -10.77
N LYS A 732 5.47 -45.88 -9.78
CA LYS A 732 5.53 -47.35 -9.75
C LYS A 732 4.12 -47.97 -9.89
N GLY A 733 3.95 -48.80 -10.91
CA GLY A 733 2.67 -49.45 -11.23
C GLY A 733 1.74 -48.66 -12.16
N PHE A 734 2.10 -47.46 -12.60
CA PHE A 734 1.44 -46.77 -13.72
C PHE A 734 2.27 -46.89 -14.99
N THR A 735 1.59 -47.05 -16.12
CA THR A 735 2.19 -47.09 -17.46
C THR A 735 1.92 -45.79 -18.19
N ARG A 736 2.83 -45.37 -19.07
CA ARG A 736 2.60 -44.21 -19.93
C ARG A 736 1.41 -44.49 -20.84
N LYS A 737 0.40 -43.62 -20.79
CA LYS A 737 -0.69 -43.61 -21.77
C LYS A 737 -0.07 -43.15 -23.09
N LYS A 738 -0.05 -44.04 -24.10
CA LYS A 738 0.47 -43.74 -25.43
C LYS A 738 -0.38 -42.69 -26.12
#